data_AF-Q86NA5-F1
#
_entry.id   AF-Q86NA5-F1
#
_cell.length_a   1.000
_cell.length_b   1.000
_cell.length_c   1.000
_cell.angle_alpha   90.00
_cell.angle_beta   90.00
_cell.angle_gamma   90.00
#
_symmetry.space_group_name_H-M   'P 1'
#
loop_
_entity.id
_entity.type
_entity.pdbx_description
1 polymer ?
#
loop_
_entity_poly.entity_id
_entity_poly.type
_entity_poly.pdbx_seq_one_letter_code
_entity_poly.pdbx_strand_id
1 'polypeptide(L)'
;SGIGLGKPFSNFSIDHLIAGASIARLLFDKLDETHDVAAVLEYADILQKSYKVNHHVLHWAVEVFVVHSKRAKSKGLQYPVPKPMDKSLTSNAAMTITQRTGQPAETWMNYWRNDADLNYHHRHWHVVYVVGQLIGQNLNWFGRWRTERPELFRQGELFGYMHAQMLARYNAERHSWRLPSVQAWQYNERDPVGYNTGFEFHNDRRNRGFSPRLPGRFSNREQTRFQRFERALMRAINADVLPPVVIGGTTQNVAMDANWAGHVIEASSGTWQAQLGSIHNNGHGVIGSMSLSGSSYMSSTVTAMRDPIFYRWHKRIDNLWQEWSSRRVTDLQSDAPAVIIRPSDIIISNNANPPRGFNSFSNTNFQSDDLQTYLGPPQKRYEWDNKISHQPFTYHIRFQRASEAQGELNLTVRIFICPASESNNRLSWIEMDKFVYRLRADATSAVISRPDRHSSVIKRERSYMEGDVEENFTTSATGFCECGWPYSMLLPRGTEQGEQWRLCVFLSDNTVDSISVRSSCGSMSFCGSSGQAYPDRRMMGYPFATRVSLGNNEVAIENAMSGLQNASISSFIIKNNVTISPPVPAVDAWSPWVQMGVDDGMNDTSTTVASFRSDSPSGVVGVFRILIDDAAMSLTNFNTIRVRFQGRGEGFGGYGISSAYVGVQRGNSLNLRQGSNRPPIRVNGQSSFTVPETGIISDEMNLGESAPVDLFVTFTLGSPGCFLRPADDVTRTSTYAILQPTGDVPENWQNLEGVRTSTALYCIGGIMTPLPST
;
A
#
# COMPACT_ATOMS: atom_id res chain seq x y z
N SER A 1 -3.64 18.89 -23.44
CA SER A 1 -3.51 18.57 -22.01
C SER A 1 -2.68 19.56 -21.19
N GLY A 2 -1.99 20.56 -21.75
CA GLY A 2 -1.20 21.53 -20.95
C GLY A 2 0.05 20.97 -20.24
N ILE A 3 0.21 19.65 -20.21
CA ILE A 3 1.33 18.91 -19.61
C ILE A 3 2.17 18.31 -20.74
N GLY A 4 3.48 18.55 -20.70
CA GLY A 4 4.43 18.04 -21.70
C GLY A 4 4.44 16.52 -21.80
N LEU A 5 4.76 15.97 -22.97
CA LEU A 5 4.85 14.51 -23.17
C LEU A 5 5.90 13.89 -22.24
N GLY A 6 5.55 12.73 -21.66
CA GLY A 6 6.42 12.01 -20.73
C GLY A 6 6.55 12.63 -19.33
N LYS A 7 5.93 13.79 -19.06
CA LYS A 7 5.87 14.37 -17.72
C LYS A 7 4.74 13.72 -16.89
N PRO A 8 4.96 13.43 -15.59
CA PRO A 8 3.92 12.86 -14.74
C PRO A 8 2.68 13.74 -14.62
N PHE A 9 1.52 13.08 -14.49
CA PHE A 9 0.30 13.72 -14.01
C PHE A 9 0.35 13.84 -12.49
N SER A 10 -0.11 14.96 -11.95
CA SER A 10 -0.13 15.19 -10.51
C SER A 10 -1.55 15.41 -10.05
N ASN A 11 -2.04 14.49 -9.23
CA ASN A 11 -3.35 14.59 -8.58
C ASN A 11 -3.41 15.73 -7.54
N PHE A 12 -2.27 16.33 -7.23
CA PHE A 12 -2.12 17.38 -6.23
C PHE A 12 -1.92 18.77 -6.86
N SER A 13 -1.83 18.83 -8.19
CA SER A 13 -1.78 20.09 -8.96
C SER A 13 -3.16 20.40 -9.53
N ILE A 14 -3.71 21.57 -9.17
CA ILE A 14 -5.02 21.99 -9.68
C ILE A 14 -5.00 22.14 -11.20
N ASP A 15 -3.93 22.67 -11.78
CA ASP A 15 -3.81 22.84 -13.22
C ASP A 15 -3.80 21.50 -13.95
N HIS A 16 -3.14 20.49 -13.35
CA HIS A 16 -3.14 19.14 -13.88
C HIS A 16 -4.55 18.54 -13.77
N LEU A 17 -5.23 18.68 -12.63
CA LEU A 17 -6.60 18.19 -12.46
C LEU A 17 -7.57 18.85 -13.46
N ILE A 18 -7.47 20.16 -13.73
CA ILE A 18 -8.26 20.85 -14.77
C ILE A 18 -8.00 20.21 -16.13
N ALA A 19 -6.72 20.01 -16.48
CA ALA A 19 -6.35 19.40 -17.74
C ALA A 19 -6.91 17.97 -17.86
N GLY A 20 -6.76 17.14 -16.83
CA GLY A 20 -7.34 15.80 -16.79
C GLY A 20 -8.86 15.85 -16.93
N ALA A 21 -9.52 16.76 -16.20
CA ALA A 21 -10.96 16.89 -16.19
C ALA A 21 -11.52 17.23 -17.58
N SER A 22 -10.81 18.10 -18.32
CA SER A 22 -11.17 18.41 -19.71
C SER A 22 -11.12 17.18 -20.61
N ILE A 23 -10.14 16.30 -20.44
CA ILE A 23 -10.03 15.06 -21.22
C ILE A 23 -11.10 14.06 -20.80
N ALA A 24 -11.36 13.90 -19.50
CA ALA A 24 -12.42 13.02 -19.02
C ALA A 24 -13.79 13.45 -19.56
N ARG A 25 -14.06 14.77 -19.59
CA ARG A 25 -15.29 15.32 -20.17
C ARG A 25 -15.43 14.95 -21.65
N LEU A 26 -14.36 15.02 -22.44
CA LEU A 26 -14.40 14.59 -23.85
C LEU A 26 -14.79 13.11 -24.00
N LEU A 27 -14.40 12.23 -23.05
CA LEU A 27 -14.81 10.83 -23.08
C LEU A 27 -16.30 10.65 -22.76
N PHE A 28 -16.84 11.44 -21.82
CA PHE A 28 -18.27 11.46 -21.52
C PHE A 28 -19.10 12.07 -22.64
N ASP A 29 -18.68 13.21 -23.20
CA ASP A 29 -19.33 13.82 -24.37
C ASP A 29 -19.36 12.81 -25.53
N LYS A 30 -18.27 12.05 -25.74
CA LYS A 30 -18.23 10.99 -26.76
C LYS A 30 -19.23 9.87 -26.47
N LEU A 31 -19.41 9.50 -25.21
CA LEU A 31 -20.41 8.51 -24.81
C LEU A 31 -21.83 9.01 -25.05
N ASP A 32 -22.10 10.28 -24.80
CA ASP A 32 -23.41 10.90 -25.00
C ASP A 32 -23.74 11.02 -26.50
N GLU A 33 -22.73 11.26 -27.35
CA GLU A 33 -22.88 11.24 -28.81
C GLU A 33 -23.18 9.83 -29.33
N THR A 34 -22.35 8.84 -29.01
CA THR A 34 -22.37 7.52 -29.67
C THR A 34 -23.28 6.53 -28.98
N HIS A 35 -23.57 6.74 -27.69
CA HIS A 35 -24.16 5.75 -26.81
C HIS A 35 -23.39 4.42 -26.81
N ASP A 36 -22.11 4.41 -27.15
CA ASP A 36 -21.30 3.20 -27.27
C ASP A 36 -19.97 3.34 -26.52
N VAL A 37 -19.75 2.43 -25.56
CA VAL A 37 -18.54 2.39 -24.75
C VAL A 37 -17.34 1.99 -25.61
N ALA A 38 -17.52 1.12 -26.61
CA ALA A 38 -16.42 0.73 -27.49
C ALA A 38 -15.91 1.92 -28.30
N ALA A 39 -16.81 2.74 -28.87
CA ALA A 39 -16.46 3.98 -29.56
C ALA A 39 -15.70 4.99 -28.67
N VAL A 40 -16.01 5.06 -27.36
CA VAL A 40 -15.25 5.91 -26.43
C VAL A 40 -13.84 5.38 -26.20
N LEU A 41 -13.68 4.07 -26.05
CA LEU A 41 -12.36 3.45 -25.86
C LEU A 41 -11.51 3.54 -27.13
N GLU A 42 -12.11 3.38 -28.30
CA GLU A 42 -11.44 3.63 -29.58
C GLU A 42 -10.99 5.09 -29.71
N TYR A 43 -11.84 6.04 -29.30
CA TYR A 43 -11.47 7.44 -29.27
C TYR A 43 -10.31 7.72 -28.31
N ALA A 44 -10.31 7.12 -27.11
CA ALA A 44 -9.19 7.20 -26.18
C ALA A 44 -7.90 6.61 -26.78
N ASP A 45 -7.98 5.47 -27.47
CA ASP A 45 -6.82 4.88 -28.16
C ASP A 45 -6.28 5.77 -29.29
N ILE A 46 -7.15 6.42 -30.06
CA ILE A 46 -6.75 7.43 -31.06
C ILE A 46 -6.02 8.61 -30.39
N LEU A 47 -6.54 9.12 -29.26
CA LEU A 47 -5.86 10.18 -28.50
C LEU A 47 -4.48 9.73 -28.02
N GLN A 48 -4.36 8.50 -27.53
CA GLN A 48 -3.10 7.91 -27.08
C GLN A 48 -2.08 7.78 -28.22
N LYS A 49 -2.50 7.28 -29.39
CA LYS A 49 -1.65 7.07 -30.57
C LYS A 49 -1.25 8.37 -31.26
N SER A 50 -2.09 9.40 -31.19
CA SER A 50 -1.83 10.70 -31.80
C SER A 50 -0.78 11.54 -31.06
N TYR A 51 -0.40 11.14 -29.84
CA TYR A 51 0.46 11.92 -28.93
C TYR A 51 -0.04 13.36 -28.64
N LYS A 52 -1.32 13.66 -28.93
CA LYS A 52 -1.94 14.97 -28.64
C LYS A 52 -2.24 15.18 -27.15
N VAL A 53 -2.35 14.09 -26.40
CA VAL A 53 -2.65 14.09 -24.96
C VAL A 53 -1.51 13.38 -24.24
N ASN A 54 -1.02 13.97 -23.16
CA ASN A 54 -0.06 13.31 -22.28
C ASN A 54 -0.64 11.97 -21.76
N HIS A 55 0.16 10.91 -21.80
CA HIS A 55 -0.31 9.55 -21.49
C HIS A 55 -0.84 9.42 -20.05
N HIS A 56 -0.22 10.09 -19.07
CA HIS A 56 -0.66 10.04 -17.68
C HIS A 56 -1.99 10.77 -17.49
N VAL A 57 -2.20 11.87 -18.20
CA VAL A 57 -3.47 12.62 -18.22
C VAL A 57 -4.58 11.76 -18.81
N LEU A 58 -4.33 11.13 -19.96
CA LEU A 58 -5.31 10.27 -20.62
C LEU A 58 -5.64 9.05 -19.77
N HIS A 59 -4.63 8.41 -19.18
CA HIS A 59 -4.81 7.27 -18.28
C HIS A 59 -5.72 7.64 -17.11
N TRP A 60 -5.46 8.75 -16.43
CA TRP A 60 -6.32 9.21 -15.34
C TRP A 60 -7.74 9.57 -15.82
N ALA A 61 -7.88 10.18 -17.00
CA ALA A 61 -9.19 10.51 -17.57
C ALA A 61 -10.02 9.25 -17.90
N VAL A 62 -9.37 8.21 -18.45
CA VAL A 62 -10.01 6.91 -18.69
C VAL A 62 -10.43 6.27 -17.36
N GLU A 63 -9.59 6.33 -16.34
CA GLU A 63 -9.93 5.83 -15.00
C GLU A 63 -11.17 6.50 -14.42
N VAL A 64 -11.25 7.83 -14.50
CA VAL A 64 -12.43 8.60 -14.09
C VAL A 64 -13.65 8.14 -14.90
N PHE A 65 -13.51 7.97 -16.22
CA PHE A 65 -14.60 7.48 -17.07
C PHE A 65 -15.09 6.09 -16.63
N VAL A 66 -14.19 5.13 -16.39
CA VAL A 66 -14.54 3.77 -15.93
C VAL A 66 -15.26 3.80 -14.58
N VAL A 67 -14.77 4.60 -13.63
CA VAL A 67 -15.35 4.68 -12.28
C VAL A 67 -16.72 5.35 -12.28
N HIS A 68 -16.91 6.39 -13.09
CA HIS A 68 -18.10 7.25 -13.01
C HIS A 68 -19.15 7.00 -14.10
N SER A 69 -18.84 6.25 -15.16
CA SER A 69 -19.81 5.89 -16.21
C SER A 69 -20.64 4.67 -15.82
N LYS A 70 -21.95 4.89 -15.59
CA LYS A 70 -22.93 3.82 -15.36
C LYS A 70 -22.98 2.82 -16.53
N ARG A 71 -22.87 3.32 -17.76
CA ARG A 71 -22.91 2.49 -18.97
C ARG A 71 -21.65 1.63 -19.09
N ALA A 72 -20.47 2.17 -18.84
CA ALA A 72 -19.22 1.39 -18.82
C ALA A 72 -19.29 0.25 -17.79
N LYS A 73 -19.74 0.55 -16.57
CA LYS A 73 -19.96 -0.46 -15.51
C LYS A 73 -20.97 -1.54 -15.90
N SER A 74 -22.09 -1.16 -16.53
CA SER A 74 -23.10 -2.12 -17.01
C SER A 74 -22.59 -3.09 -18.09
N LYS A 75 -21.51 -2.72 -18.79
CA LYS A 75 -20.82 -3.55 -19.79
C LYS A 75 -19.69 -4.39 -19.18
N GLY A 76 -19.53 -4.37 -17.86
CA GLY A 76 -18.51 -5.15 -17.15
C GLY A 76 -17.10 -4.58 -17.26
N LEU A 77 -16.94 -3.31 -17.67
CA LEU A 77 -15.62 -2.68 -17.72
C LEU A 77 -15.10 -2.48 -16.28
N GLN A 78 -13.92 -3.03 -16.01
CA GLN A 78 -13.31 -2.99 -14.69
C GLN A 78 -12.21 -1.94 -14.59
N TYR A 79 -12.06 -1.38 -13.40
CA TYR A 79 -10.93 -0.51 -13.10
C TYR A 79 -9.59 -1.28 -13.15
N PRO A 80 -8.51 -0.72 -13.71
CA PRO A 80 -7.27 -1.46 -13.94
C PRO A 80 -6.59 -1.95 -12.65
N VAL A 81 -6.63 -3.26 -12.38
CA VAL A 81 -5.96 -3.87 -11.24
C VAL A 81 -4.44 -3.98 -11.45
N PRO A 82 -3.63 -4.04 -10.36
CA PRO A 82 -2.20 -4.20 -10.49
C PRO A 82 -1.87 -5.54 -11.16
N LYS A 83 -0.92 -5.51 -12.09
CA LYS A 83 -0.53 -6.72 -12.82
C LYS A 83 0.23 -7.68 -11.91
N PRO A 84 -0.02 -9.00 -12.01
CA PRO A 84 0.85 -10.01 -11.42
C PRO A 84 2.31 -9.80 -11.82
N MET A 85 3.23 -10.23 -10.96
CA MET A 85 4.63 -10.33 -11.37
C MET A 85 4.74 -11.30 -12.53
N ASP A 86 5.54 -10.93 -13.52
CA ASP A 86 5.85 -11.81 -14.63
C ASP A 86 6.88 -12.83 -14.17
N LYS A 87 6.44 -14.05 -13.85
CA LYS A 87 7.33 -15.11 -13.39
C LYS A 87 8.31 -15.59 -14.49
N SER A 88 8.09 -15.20 -15.76
CA SER A 88 8.99 -15.50 -16.86
C SER A 88 10.20 -14.54 -16.88
N LEU A 89 11.24 -14.92 -16.13
CA LEU A 89 12.67 -14.57 -16.31
C LEU A 89 13.12 -13.09 -16.25
N THR A 90 12.23 -12.10 -16.34
CA THR A 90 12.61 -10.69 -16.48
C THR A 90 12.64 -9.95 -15.13
N SER A 91 13.85 -9.64 -14.65
CA SER A 91 14.20 -8.62 -13.62
C SER A 91 13.62 -8.67 -12.20
N ASN A 92 12.85 -9.68 -11.76
CA ASN A 92 12.15 -9.59 -10.47
C ASN A 92 12.99 -9.84 -9.20
N ALA A 93 14.30 -10.05 -9.28
CA ALA A 93 15.05 -10.58 -8.15
C ALA A 93 15.31 -9.62 -6.99
N ALA A 94 15.33 -8.30 -7.18
CA ALA A 94 15.42 -7.41 -6.01
C ALA A 94 14.09 -7.30 -5.25
N MET A 95 13.00 -7.87 -5.79
CA MET A 95 11.74 -8.05 -5.09
C MET A 95 11.69 -9.42 -4.38
N THR A 96 12.80 -10.11 -4.16
CA THR A 96 12.77 -11.44 -3.49
C THR A 96 12.73 -11.29 -1.97
N ILE A 97 12.28 -12.34 -1.26
CA ILE A 97 12.34 -12.43 0.19
C ILE A 97 13.80 -12.33 0.64
N THR A 98 14.16 -11.24 1.31
CA THR A 98 15.42 -11.14 2.06
C THR A 98 15.13 -11.43 3.53
N GLN A 99 15.97 -12.26 4.16
CA GLN A 99 15.91 -12.40 5.62
C GLN A 99 16.28 -11.07 6.27
N ARG A 100 15.60 -10.73 7.37
CA ARG A 100 15.83 -9.47 8.07
C ARG A 100 16.79 -9.70 9.22
N THR A 101 18.02 -9.30 9.01
CA THR A 101 19.08 -9.29 10.03
C THR A 101 19.33 -7.84 10.47
N GLY A 102 19.69 -7.63 11.74
CA GLY A 102 20.05 -6.29 12.23
C GLY A 102 18.98 -5.55 13.04
N GLN A 103 19.26 -4.28 13.33
CA GLN A 103 18.35 -3.38 14.04
C GLN A 103 17.17 -2.97 13.14
N PRO A 104 15.93 -2.88 13.68
CA PRO A 104 14.77 -2.43 12.92
C PRO A 104 15.02 -1.08 12.24
N ALA A 105 14.71 -1.01 10.95
CA ALA A 105 14.92 0.19 10.13
C ALA A 105 13.72 0.48 9.24
N GLU A 106 13.63 1.72 8.71
CA GLU A 106 12.51 2.15 7.86
C GLU A 106 12.35 1.30 6.59
N THR A 107 13.44 0.71 6.08
CA THR A 107 13.41 -0.21 4.93
C THR A 107 12.60 -1.47 5.20
N TRP A 108 12.47 -1.88 6.47
CA TRP A 108 11.66 -3.03 6.85
C TRP A 108 10.16 -2.79 6.57
N MET A 109 9.73 -1.55 6.51
CA MET A 109 8.34 -1.22 6.15
C MET A 109 8.10 -1.23 4.62
N ASN A 110 9.07 -1.64 3.80
CA ASN A 110 8.95 -1.67 2.34
C ASN A 110 7.82 -2.59 1.84
N TYR A 111 7.66 -3.80 2.38
CA TYR A 111 6.57 -4.70 1.98
C TYR A 111 5.19 -4.03 2.12
N TRP A 112 5.03 -3.21 3.16
CA TRP A 112 3.79 -2.49 3.41
C TRP A 112 3.63 -1.33 2.43
N ARG A 113 4.64 -0.43 2.37
CA ARG A 113 4.59 0.78 1.52
C ARG A 113 4.49 0.46 0.03
N ASN A 114 5.03 -0.68 -0.37
CA ASN A 114 5.09 -1.12 -1.75
C ASN A 114 4.06 -2.19 -2.10
N ASP A 115 3.18 -2.58 -1.16
CA ASP A 115 2.07 -3.48 -1.46
C ASP A 115 1.24 -2.89 -2.61
N ALA A 116 1.08 -3.69 -3.67
CA ALA A 116 0.47 -3.20 -4.89
C ALA A 116 -1.04 -2.95 -4.72
N ASP A 117 -1.72 -3.74 -3.88
CA ASP A 117 -3.14 -3.60 -3.61
C ASP A 117 -3.42 -2.39 -2.73
N LEU A 118 -2.52 -2.07 -1.80
CA LEU A 118 -2.61 -0.89 -0.98
C LEU A 118 -2.42 0.40 -1.77
N ASN A 119 -1.38 0.46 -2.60
CA ASN A 119 -1.16 1.60 -3.51
C ASN A 119 -2.35 1.76 -4.48
N TYR A 120 -2.89 0.63 -4.94
CA TYR A 120 -4.09 0.60 -5.76
C TYR A 120 -5.33 1.12 -5.03
N HIS A 121 -5.55 0.72 -3.77
CA HIS A 121 -6.64 1.24 -2.94
C HIS A 121 -6.58 2.76 -2.82
N HIS A 122 -5.42 3.31 -2.44
CA HIS A 122 -5.23 4.76 -2.31
C HIS A 122 -5.45 5.51 -3.63
N ARG A 123 -4.86 5.01 -4.73
CA ARG A 123 -5.10 5.57 -6.06
C ARG A 123 -6.58 5.57 -6.41
N HIS A 124 -7.24 4.42 -6.29
CA HIS A 124 -8.63 4.24 -6.68
C HIS A 124 -9.57 5.08 -5.80
N TRP A 125 -9.30 5.18 -4.49
CA TRP A 125 -10.03 6.05 -3.57
C TRP A 125 -10.04 7.50 -4.07
N HIS A 126 -8.88 8.03 -4.51
CA HIS A 126 -8.78 9.38 -5.07
C HIS A 126 -9.38 9.52 -6.49
N VAL A 127 -9.70 8.43 -7.20
CA VAL A 127 -10.46 8.46 -8.45
C VAL A 127 -11.97 8.40 -8.17
N VAL A 128 -12.40 7.70 -7.12
CA VAL A 128 -13.79 7.74 -6.63
C VAL A 128 -14.10 9.14 -6.09
N TYR A 129 -13.24 9.66 -5.23
CA TYR A 129 -13.39 10.94 -4.52
C TYR A 129 -12.44 11.99 -5.10
N VAL A 130 -12.85 12.60 -6.21
CA VAL A 130 -12.04 13.59 -6.94
C VAL A 130 -12.11 14.99 -6.30
N VAL A 131 -11.06 15.79 -6.50
CA VAL A 131 -11.02 17.20 -6.08
C VAL A 131 -11.81 18.07 -7.07
N GLY A 132 -12.90 18.67 -6.59
CA GLY A 132 -13.59 19.90 -7.01
C GLY A 132 -14.03 20.12 -8.47
N GLN A 133 -13.14 19.97 -9.46
CA GLN A 133 -13.35 20.59 -10.79
C GLN A 133 -13.81 19.65 -11.90
N LEU A 134 -13.79 18.34 -11.68
CA LEU A 134 -14.55 17.38 -12.49
C LEU A 134 -16.07 17.51 -12.26
N ILE A 135 -16.46 18.13 -11.15
CA ILE A 135 -17.82 18.17 -10.62
C ILE A 135 -18.43 19.54 -10.91
N GLY A 136 -18.43 19.95 -12.18
CA GLY A 136 -19.15 21.12 -12.72
C GLY A 136 -18.88 22.48 -12.05
N GLN A 137 -18.36 23.45 -12.80
CA GLN A 137 -18.20 24.84 -12.34
C GLN A 137 -19.50 25.53 -11.86
N ASN A 138 -20.68 24.93 -12.14
CA ASN A 138 -22.00 25.46 -11.82
C ASN A 138 -22.78 24.67 -10.77
N LEU A 139 -22.18 23.66 -10.14
CA LEU A 139 -22.77 23.11 -8.94
C LEU A 139 -22.43 24.10 -7.81
N ASN A 140 -23.44 24.68 -7.17
CA ASN A 140 -23.29 25.55 -6.01
C ASN A 140 -22.98 24.72 -4.76
N TRP A 141 -21.71 24.69 -4.25
CA TRP A 141 -21.16 23.74 -3.24
C TRP A 141 -22.03 23.47 -1.98
N PHE A 142 -23.10 24.23 -1.83
CA PHE A 142 -24.08 24.23 -0.75
C PHE A 142 -25.45 23.61 -1.07
N GLY A 143 -25.73 23.05 -2.26
CA GLY A 143 -27.07 22.49 -2.56
C GLY A 143 -27.16 21.33 -3.54
N ARG A 144 -26.65 21.46 -4.77
CA ARG A 144 -26.98 20.52 -5.87
C ARG A 144 -26.36 19.11 -5.79
N TRP A 145 -25.21 18.91 -5.13
CA TRP A 145 -24.55 17.57 -4.97
C TRP A 145 -25.42 16.56 -4.27
N ARG A 146 -26.15 16.99 -3.23
CA ARG A 146 -26.94 16.05 -2.41
C ARG A 146 -27.98 15.32 -3.27
N THR A 147 -28.43 15.95 -4.35
CA THR A 147 -29.37 15.37 -5.31
C THR A 147 -28.68 14.77 -6.54
N GLU A 148 -27.59 15.38 -7.04
CA GLU A 148 -26.98 14.96 -8.31
C GLU A 148 -25.87 13.91 -8.15
N ARG A 149 -25.10 13.94 -7.04
CA ARG A 149 -23.96 13.05 -6.73
C ARG A 149 -23.92 12.69 -5.23
N PRO A 150 -24.96 12.05 -4.69
CA PRO A 150 -25.07 11.76 -3.25
C PRO A 150 -23.90 10.92 -2.72
N GLU A 151 -23.23 10.13 -3.54
CA GLU A 151 -22.05 9.34 -3.15
C GLU A 151 -20.83 10.14 -2.75
N LEU A 152 -20.75 11.42 -3.12
CA LEU A 152 -19.68 12.31 -2.69
C LEU A 152 -20.02 13.06 -1.39
N PHE A 153 -21.24 12.86 -0.86
CA PHE A 153 -21.60 13.41 0.43
C PHE A 153 -20.71 12.80 1.52
N ARG A 154 -20.13 13.67 2.35
CA ARG A 154 -19.14 13.32 3.40
C ARG A 154 -17.75 12.91 2.89
N GLN A 155 -17.41 13.24 1.64
CA GLN A 155 -16.07 13.01 1.08
C GLN A 155 -14.95 13.60 1.95
N GLY A 156 -15.09 14.83 2.47
CA GLY A 156 -14.07 15.44 3.31
C GLY A 156 -13.87 14.68 4.62
N GLU A 157 -14.95 14.23 5.24
CA GLU A 157 -14.84 13.39 6.44
C GLU A 157 -14.18 12.05 6.13
N LEU A 158 -14.54 11.44 5.00
CA LEU A 158 -13.93 10.19 4.54
C LEU A 158 -12.44 10.36 4.23
N PHE A 159 -12.03 11.51 3.70
CA PHE A 159 -10.60 11.86 3.55
C PHE A 159 -9.89 11.83 4.90
N GLY A 160 -10.45 12.52 5.91
CA GLY A 160 -9.87 12.55 7.26
C GLY A 160 -9.81 11.14 7.88
N TYR A 161 -10.89 10.37 7.74
CA TYR A 161 -11.00 9.05 8.35
C TYR A 161 -10.11 7.99 7.68
N MET A 162 -10.15 7.87 6.35
CA MET A 162 -9.40 6.85 5.61
C MET A 162 -7.89 7.02 5.84
N HIS A 163 -7.38 8.26 5.80
CA HIS A 163 -5.97 8.52 6.08
C HIS A 163 -5.59 8.35 7.56
N ALA A 164 -6.49 8.67 8.50
CA ALA A 164 -6.27 8.37 9.92
C ALA A 164 -6.18 6.85 10.17
N GLN A 165 -7.06 6.05 9.56
CA GLN A 165 -7.01 4.59 9.63
C GLN A 165 -5.76 4.02 8.96
N MET A 166 -5.33 4.61 7.84
CA MET A 166 -4.07 4.25 7.18
C MET A 166 -2.86 4.48 8.10
N LEU A 167 -2.81 5.60 8.82
CA LEU A 167 -1.75 5.89 9.79
C LEU A 167 -1.81 4.98 11.02
N ALA A 168 -3.02 4.67 11.53
CA ALA A 168 -3.19 3.72 12.63
C ALA A 168 -2.64 2.34 12.25
N ARG A 169 -3.00 1.84 11.06
CA ARG A 169 -2.50 0.58 10.50
C ARG A 169 -1.00 0.62 10.23
N TYR A 170 -0.45 1.72 9.72
CA TYR A 170 0.99 1.87 9.53
C TYR A 170 1.75 1.87 10.87
N ASN A 171 1.23 2.54 11.90
CA ASN A 171 1.83 2.56 13.22
C ASN A 171 1.73 1.23 13.95
N ALA A 172 0.63 0.49 13.79
CA ALA A 172 0.50 -0.89 14.26
C ALA A 172 1.61 -1.79 13.67
N GLU A 173 1.85 -1.68 12.37
CA GLU A 173 2.92 -2.42 11.70
C GLU A 173 4.32 -2.00 12.16
N ARG A 174 4.53 -0.70 12.36
CA ARG A 174 5.77 -0.19 12.98
C ARG A 174 5.96 -0.75 14.38
N HIS A 175 4.91 -0.80 15.19
CA HIS A 175 4.93 -1.37 16.53
C HIS A 175 5.32 -2.85 16.51
N SER A 176 4.76 -3.64 15.59
CA SER A 176 5.15 -5.04 15.37
C SER A 176 6.62 -5.23 14.96
N TRP A 177 7.25 -4.19 14.39
CA TRP A 177 8.70 -4.14 14.13
C TRP A 177 9.53 -3.48 15.24
N ARG A 178 8.90 -3.02 16.33
CA ARG A 178 9.52 -2.21 17.39
C ARG A 178 10.12 -0.90 16.86
N LEU A 179 9.58 -0.39 15.75
CA LEU A 179 9.88 0.94 15.24
C LEU A 179 9.06 1.97 16.01
N PRO A 180 9.61 3.18 16.27
CA PRO A 180 8.83 4.26 16.85
C PRO A 180 7.68 4.64 15.93
N SER A 181 6.55 5.07 16.49
CA SER A 181 5.42 5.61 15.72
C SER A 181 5.89 6.74 14.79
N VAL A 182 5.18 6.92 13.68
CA VAL A 182 5.53 7.93 12.68
C VAL A 182 5.54 9.33 13.28
N GLN A 183 6.63 10.06 13.04
CA GLN A 183 6.77 11.44 13.46
C GLN A 183 6.28 12.39 12.36
N ALA A 184 5.43 13.35 12.75
CA ALA A 184 4.92 14.38 11.86
C ALA A 184 6.07 15.20 11.24
N TRP A 185 5.99 15.45 9.93
CA TRP A 185 6.92 16.33 9.24
C TRP A 185 6.84 17.76 9.80
N GLN A 186 7.99 18.34 10.15
CA GLN A 186 8.08 19.75 10.52
C GLN A 186 8.54 20.59 9.32
N TYR A 187 7.91 21.74 9.08
CA TYR A 187 8.21 22.55 7.90
C TYR A 187 9.68 23.01 7.81
N ASN A 188 10.34 23.23 8.95
CA ASN A 188 11.73 23.64 9.03
C ASN A 188 12.74 22.46 9.04
N GLU A 189 12.26 21.22 9.03
CA GLU A 189 13.11 20.04 9.01
C GLU A 189 13.70 19.79 7.61
N ARG A 190 14.81 19.05 7.60
CA ARG A 190 15.44 18.51 6.40
C ARG A 190 15.37 17.00 6.45
N ASP A 191 14.87 16.37 5.40
CA ASP A 191 15.07 14.93 5.19
C ASP A 191 16.49 14.70 4.66
N PRO A 192 17.35 13.98 5.40
CA PRO A 192 18.72 13.76 4.99
C PRO A 192 18.87 12.66 3.93
N VAL A 193 17.88 11.80 3.71
CA VAL A 193 18.06 10.55 2.94
C VAL A 193 17.43 10.57 1.55
N GLY A 194 16.22 11.10 1.40
CA GLY A 194 15.46 10.91 0.16
C GLY A 194 14.81 9.52 0.07
N TYR A 195 14.35 9.14 -1.11
CA TYR A 195 13.77 7.81 -1.36
C TYR A 195 13.89 7.41 -2.83
N ASN A 196 14.12 6.12 -3.08
CA ASN A 196 14.16 5.54 -4.42
C ASN A 196 13.37 4.23 -4.45
N THR A 197 12.41 4.13 -5.38
CA THR A 197 11.53 2.96 -5.51
C THR A 197 12.12 1.82 -6.36
N GLY A 198 13.33 2.00 -6.90
CA GLY A 198 14.08 0.95 -7.60
C GLY A 198 14.04 1.02 -9.12
N PHE A 199 15.03 0.39 -9.76
CA PHE A 199 15.23 0.42 -11.22
C PHE A 199 14.04 -0.16 -11.98
N GLU A 200 13.49 -1.27 -11.48
CA GLU A 200 12.39 -2.04 -12.07
C GLU A 200 11.15 -1.17 -12.24
N PHE A 201 10.91 -0.27 -11.28
CA PHE A 201 9.84 0.70 -11.36
C PHE A 201 10.11 1.76 -12.42
N HIS A 202 11.32 2.31 -12.46
CA HIS A 202 11.71 3.39 -13.38
C HIS A 202 11.78 2.94 -14.84
N ASN A 203 12.14 1.68 -15.09
CA ASN A 203 12.25 1.16 -16.45
C ASN A 203 10.88 0.84 -17.07
N ASP A 204 9.81 0.81 -16.28
CA ASP A 204 8.48 0.64 -16.83
C ASP A 204 8.00 1.94 -17.48
N ARG A 205 7.67 1.87 -18.77
CA ARG A 205 7.18 3.00 -19.57
C ARG A 205 5.97 3.70 -18.94
N ARG A 206 5.16 3.01 -18.15
CA ARG A 206 3.98 3.55 -17.44
C ARG A 206 4.36 4.46 -16.27
N ASN A 207 5.57 4.31 -15.75
CA ASN A 207 6.09 5.11 -14.64
C ASN A 207 7.10 6.17 -15.13
N ARG A 208 7.30 6.29 -16.46
CA ARG A 208 8.23 7.24 -17.04
C ARG A 208 7.90 8.67 -16.57
N GLY A 209 8.95 9.38 -16.19
CA GLY A 209 8.88 10.76 -15.73
C GLY A 209 8.88 10.92 -14.21
N PHE A 210 8.55 9.88 -13.45
CA PHE A 210 8.84 9.88 -12.02
C PHE A 210 10.35 9.72 -11.80
N SER A 211 10.87 10.33 -10.75
CA SER A 211 12.27 10.24 -10.38
C SER A 211 12.43 10.04 -8.87
N PRO A 212 13.57 9.51 -8.41
CA PRO A 212 13.89 9.44 -6.99
C PRO A 212 13.69 10.79 -6.31
N ARG A 213 13.15 10.73 -5.09
CA ARG A 213 13.08 11.91 -4.24
C ARG A 213 14.45 12.13 -3.62
N LEU A 214 15.00 13.32 -3.80
CA LEU A 214 16.28 13.71 -3.24
C LEU A 214 16.14 14.13 -1.77
N PRO A 215 17.22 14.04 -0.98
CA PRO A 215 17.32 14.74 0.30
C PRO A 215 16.96 16.22 0.15
N GLY A 216 16.25 16.79 1.12
CA GLY A 216 15.73 18.13 0.94
C GLY A 216 14.98 18.70 2.13
N ARG A 217 14.62 19.98 2.01
CA ARG A 217 13.82 20.73 2.98
C ARG A 217 12.88 21.68 2.25
N PHE A 218 11.87 22.19 2.94
CA PHE A 218 11.03 23.25 2.39
C PHE A 218 11.84 24.55 2.34
N SER A 219 11.67 25.34 1.27
CA SER A 219 12.28 26.67 1.19
C SER A 219 11.69 27.62 2.25
N ASN A 220 12.41 28.67 2.64
CA ASN A 220 11.89 29.65 3.61
C ASN A 220 10.55 30.27 3.17
N ARG A 221 10.36 30.44 1.85
CA ARG A 221 9.10 30.91 1.26
C ARG A 221 7.98 29.92 1.49
N GLU A 222 8.21 28.64 1.22
CA GLU A 222 7.20 27.59 1.47
C GLU A 222 6.92 27.48 2.97
N GLN A 223 7.94 27.42 3.83
CA GLN A 223 7.75 27.39 5.28
C GLN A 223 6.82 28.51 5.77
N THR A 224 7.09 29.75 5.35
CA THR A 224 6.27 30.92 5.70
C THR A 224 4.83 30.79 5.18
N ARG A 225 4.67 30.29 3.95
CA ARG A 225 3.36 30.07 3.30
C ARG A 225 2.54 29.03 4.06
N PHE A 226 3.12 27.88 4.37
CA PHE A 226 2.45 26.81 5.11
C PHE A 226 2.07 27.23 6.53
N GLN A 227 2.99 27.88 7.25
CA GLN A 227 2.70 28.40 8.58
C GLN A 227 1.56 29.43 8.57
N ARG A 228 1.45 30.27 7.53
CA ARG A 228 0.33 31.22 7.38
C ARG A 228 -1.00 30.49 7.20
N PHE A 229 -1.04 29.49 6.32
CA PHE A 229 -2.24 28.70 6.07
C PHE A 229 -2.68 27.93 7.31
N GLU A 230 -1.74 27.27 7.99
CA GLU A 230 -2.03 26.56 9.23
C GLU A 230 -2.58 27.51 10.31
N ARG A 231 -1.99 28.69 10.50
CA ARG A 231 -2.55 29.70 11.43
C ARG A 231 -3.97 30.12 11.06
N ALA A 232 -4.29 30.23 9.76
CA ALA A 232 -5.63 30.58 9.30
C ALA A 232 -6.63 29.43 9.56
N LEU A 233 -6.23 28.20 9.26
CA LEU A 233 -7.02 27.00 9.54
C LEU A 233 -7.27 26.84 11.05
N MET A 234 -6.24 26.98 11.88
CA MET A 234 -6.37 26.88 13.33
C MET A 234 -7.30 27.95 13.91
N ARG A 235 -7.34 29.17 13.34
CA ARG A 235 -8.36 30.16 13.73
C ARG A 235 -9.78 29.70 13.39
N ALA A 236 -9.99 29.13 12.21
CA ALA A 236 -11.30 28.60 11.81
C ALA A 236 -11.72 27.41 12.68
N ILE A 237 -10.80 26.48 12.99
CA ILE A 237 -11.03 25.35 13.90
C ILE A 237 -11.35 25.86 15.31
N ASN A 238 -10.61 26.83 15.83
CA ASN A 238 -10.85 27.40 17.16
C ASN A 238 -12.21 28.08 17.28
N ALA A 239 -12.66 28.74 16.21
CA ALA A 239 -13.96 29.40 16.15
C ALA A 239 -15.12 28.46 15.77
N ASP A 240 -14.81 27.21 15.37
CA ASP A 240 -15.73 26.23 14.78
C ASP A 240 -16.56 26.78 13.60
N VAL A 241 -16.00 27.75 12.89
CA VAL A 241 -16.66 28.48 11.79
C VAL A 241 -15.65 28.77 10.68
N LEU A 242 -16.04 28.50 9.45
CA LEU A 242 -15.27 28.79 8.23
C LEU A 242 -15.43 30.25 7.81
N PRO A 243 -14.47 30.80 7.02
CA PRO A 243 -14.63 32.12 6.43
C PRO A 243 -15.96 32.24 5.68
N PRO A 244 -16.66 33.38 5.77
CA PRO A 244 -17.97 33.54 5.16
C PRO A 244 -17.91 33.40 3.64
N VAL A 245 -18.97 32.87 3.05
CA VAL A 245 -19.14 32.70 1.60
C VAL A 245 -20.34 33.48 1.11
N VAL A 246 -20.31 33.91 -0.15
CA VAL A 246 -21.45 34.57 -0.80
C VAL A 246 -22.19 33.53 -1.63
N ILE A 247 -23.44 33.25 -1.26
CA ILE A 247 -24.32 32.30 -1.95
C ILE A 247 -25.56 33.08 -2.39
N GLY A 248 -25.79 33.16 -3.71
CA GLY A 248 -26.94 33.88 -4.25
C GLY A 248 -27.00 35.36 -3.84
N GLY A 249 -25.85 36.02 -3.67
CA GLY A 249 -25.76 37.42 -3.22
C GLY A 249 -25.88 37.63 -1.71
N THR A 250 -26.10 36.57 -0.92
CA THR A 250 -26.18 36.66 0.54
C THR A 250 -24.91 36.09 1.18
N THR A 251 -24.33 36.81 2.13
CA THR A 251 -23.21 36.33 2.94
C THR A 251 -23.71 35.32 3.98
N GLN A 252 -23.14 34.11 3.98
CA GLN A 252 -23.48 33.05 4.92
C GLN A 252 -22.24 32.63 5.72
N ASN A 253 -22.42 32.44 7.03
CA ASN A 253 -21.44 31.79 7.89
C ASN A 253 -21.64 30.28 7.80
N VAL A 254 -20.54 29.53 7.67
CA VAL A 254 -20.56 28.08 7.54
C VAL A 254 -19.93 27.47 8.79
N ALA A 255 -20.73 26.76 9.58
CA ALA A 255 -20.23 26.01 10.74
C ALA A 255 -19.31 24.87 10.27
N MET A 256 -18.26 24.61 11.04
CA MET A 256 -17.31 23.55 10.71
C MET A 256 -17.81 22.20 11.24
N ASP A 257 -18.21 21.31 10.33
CA ASP A 257 -18.49 19.90 10.62
C ASP A 257 -17.34 18.99 10.15
N ALA A 258 -17.49 17.68 10.35
CA ALA A 258 -16.48 16.68 9.98
C ALA A 258 -16.17 16.71 8.48
N ASN A 259 -17.20 16.92 7.67
CA ASN A 259 -17.05 16.97 6.23
C ASN A 259 -16.25 18.21 5.82
N TRP A 260 -16.61 19.38 6.38
CA TRP A 260 -15.93 20.63 6.11
C TRP A 260 -14.48 20.64 6.59
N ALA A 261 -14.21 20.12 7.79
CA ALA A 261 -12.87 20.03 8.34
C ALA A 261 -11.94 19.28 7.37
N GLY A 262 -12.37 18.11 6.88
CA GLY A 262 -11.57 17.36 5.91
C GLY A 262 -11.46 18.04 4.54
N HIS A 263 -12.56 18.64 4.06
CA HIS A 263 -12.54 19.38 2.80
C HIS A 263 -11.56 20.55 2.81
N VAL A 264 -11.41 21.30 3.90
CA VAL A 264 -10.47 22.44 3.95
C VAL A 264 -9.03 22.00 4.20
N ILE A 265 -8.81 20.85 4.85
CA ILE A 265 -7.48 20.28 5.07
C ILE A 265 -6.90 19.71 3.76
N GLU A 266 -7.71 18.97 3.00
CA GLU A 266 -7.35 18.49 1.65
C GLU A 266 -7.32 19.66 0.64
N ALA A 267 -8.34 20.53 0.77
CA ALA A 267 -8.89 21.49 -0.20
C ALA A 267 -9.68 20.88 -1.36
N SER A 268 -10.42 19.78 -1.15
CA SER A 268 -11.21 19.12 -2.20
C SER A 268 -12.40 19.95 -2.72
N SER A 269 -12.92 20.89 -1.93
CA SER A 269 -14.02 21.77 -2.39
C SER A 269 -13.53 23.00 -3.17
N GLY A 270 -12.24 23.35 -3.09
CA GLY A 270 -11.66 24.59 -3.63
C GLY A 270 -12.19 25.90 -3.03
N THR A 271 -13.31 25.87 -2.29
CA THR A 271 -14.10 27.05 -1.89
C THR A 271 -13.30 28.04 -1.03
N TRP A 272 -12.48 27.53 -0.11
CA TRP A 272 -11.64 28.34 0.78
C TRP A 272 -10.15 28.25 0.48
N GLN A 273 -9.77 27.76 -0.70
CA GLN A 273 -8.36 27.53 -1.02
C GLN A 273 -7.54 28.83 -0.98
N ALA A 274 -8.14 29.98 -1.30
CA ALA A 274 -7.47 31.27 -1.21
C ALA A 274 -7.19 31.71 0.24
N GLN A 275 -8.13 31.46 1.16
CA GLN A 275 -8.09 31.89 2.55
C GLN A 275 -7.30 30.91 3.43
N LEU A 276 -7.55 29.61 3.26
CA LEU A 276 -7.05 28.53 4.11
C LEU A 276 -5.94 27.71 3.45
N GLY A 277 -5.71 27.90 2.15
CA GLY A 277 -4.73 27.13 1.38
C GLY A 277 -5.25 25.76 0.97
N SER A 278 -4.34 24.96 0.42
CA SER A 278 -4.51 23.52 0.20
C SER A 278 -3.33 22.82 0.83
N ILE A 279 -3.36 22.68 2.16
CA ILE A 279 -2.18 22.28 2.93
C ILE A 279 -1.73 20.90 2.43
N HIS A 280 -2.60 19.89 2.48
CA HIS A 280 -2.32 18.53 2.02
C HIS A 280 -1.73 18.48 0.59
N ASN A 281 -2.44 19.00 -0.42
CA ASN A 281 -2.01 18.87 -1.82
C ASN A 281 -0.76 19.71 -2.12
N ASN A 282 -0.66 20.93 -1.58
CA ASN A 282 0.55 21.74 -1.78
C ASN A 282 1.77 21.05 -1.15
N GLY A 283 1.61 20.35 -0.01
CA GLY A 283 2.72 19.64 0.62
C GLY A 283 3.22 18.49 -0.23
N HIS A 284 2.29 17.71 -0.81
CA HIS A 284 2.62 16.74 -1.86
C HIS A 284 3.35 17.38 -3.04
N GLY A 285 2.93 18.57 -3.50
CA GLY A 285 3.60 19.31 -4.57
C GLY A 285 5.04 19.71 -4.22
N VAL A 286 5.26 20.27 -3.02
CA VAL A 286 6.61 20.69 -2.57
C VAL A 286 7.53 19.48 -2.42
N ILE A 287 7.09 18.42 -1.75
CA ILE A 287 7.88 17.19 -1.58
C ILE A 287 8.07 16.49 -2.95
N GLY A 288 7.03 16.50 -3.78
CA GLY A 288 7.02 16.02 -5.16
C GLY A 288 8.08 16.71 -6.03
N SER A 289 8.36 17.99 -5.78
CA SER A 289 9.36 18.75 -6.53
C SER A 289 10.81 18.47 -6.13
N MET A 290 11.04 17.75 -5.02
CA MET A 290 12.38 17.37 -4.55
C MET A 290 12.95 16.22 -5.40
N SER A 291 13.18 16.45 -6.70
CA SER A 291 13.79 15.47 -7.62
C SER A 291 14.61 16.16 -8.72
N LEU A 292 15.42 15.37 -9.44
CA LEU A 292 16.22 15.86 -10.57
C LEU A 292 15.37 16.31 -11.78
N SER A 293 14.19 15.72 -11.97
CA SER A 293 13.34 15.92 -13.15
C SER A 293 12.13 16.84 -12.91
N GLY A 294 11.96 17.29 -11.66
CA GLY A 294 10.84 18.13 -11.19
C GLY A 294 9.61 17.35 -10.72
N SER A 295 9.62 16.02 -10.77
CA SER A 295 8.53 15.18 -10.22
C SER A 295 9.06 13.90 -9.57
N SER A 296 8.78 13.74 -8.28
CA SER A 296 9.06 12.55 -7.47
C SER A 296 7.78 11.77 -7.21
N TYR A 297 7.89 10.64 -6.50
CA TYR A 297 6.75 9.77 -6.17
C TYR A 297 5.64 10.47 -5.39
N MET A 298 5.98 11.49 -4.61
CA MET A 298 5.00 12.27 -3.83
C MET A 298 4.10 13.17 -4.67
N SER A 299 4.38 13.32 -5.97
CA SER A 299 3.57 14.13 -6.89
C SER A 299 2.30 13.43 -7.39
N SER A 300 2.12 12.13 -7.17
CA SER A 300 0.96 11.38 -7.67
C SER A 300 0.45 10.34 -6.68
N THR A 301 -0.87 10.15 -6.62
CA THR A 301 -1.51 9.14 -5.78
C THR A 301 -1.17 7.70 -6.20
N VAL A 302 -0.68 7.52 -7.44
CA VAL A 302 -0.20 6.24 -7.98
C VAL A 302 1.03 5.73 -7.23
N THR A 303 1.83 6.64 -6.67
CA THR A 303 3.19 6.33 -6.17
C THR A 303 3.47 6.84 -4.77
N ALA A 304 2.69 7.80 -4.26
CA ALA A 304 3.04 8.54 -3.05
C ALA A 304 3.27 7.65 -1.83
N MET A 305 2.42 6.63 -1.61
CA MET A 305 2.52 5.72 -0.45
C MET A 305 3.83 4.95 -0.36
N ARG A 306 4.57 4.81 -1.45
CA ARG A 306 5.87 4.10 -1.47
C ARG A 306 6.93 4.84 -0.65
N ASP A 307 6.85 6.17 -0.62
CA ASP A 307 7.81 7.04 0.04
C ASP A 307 7.55 7.13 1.56
N PRO A 308 8.53 6.86 2.44
CA PRO A 308 8.37 7.03 3.88
C PRO A 308 7.87 8.42 4.30
N ILE A 309 8.22 9.47 3.53
CA ILE A 309 7.80 10.84 3.85
C ILE A 309 6.28 11.04 3.68
N PHE A 310 5.60 10.18 2.91
CA PHE A 310 4.14 10.17 2.79
C PHE A 310 3.48 10.08 4.16
N TYR A 311 3.88 9.12 4.99
CA TYR A 311 3.30 8.89 6.32
C TYR A 311 3.65 10.02 7.28
N ARG A 312 4.85 10.62 7.15
CA ARG A 312 5.24 11.78 7.95
C ARG A 312 4.42 13.02 7.59
N TRP A 313 4.19 13.24 6.29
CA TRP A 313 3.34 14.30 5.79
C TRP A 313 1.89 14.10 6.20
N HIS A 314 1.35 12.90 5.99
CA HIS A 314 0.01 12.53 6.40
C HIS A 314 -0.16 12.57 7.91
N LYS A 315 0.88 12.29 8.72
CA LYS A 315 0.79 12.50 10.17
C LYS A 315 0.65 13.98 10.55
N ARG A 316 1.28 14.91 9.81
CA ARG A 316 1.07 16.35 9.99
C ARG A 316 -0.36 16.74 9.62
N ILE A 317 -0.90 16.18 8.54
CA ILE A 317 -2.28 16.39 8.08
C ILE A 317 -3.30 15.82 9.10
N ASP A 318 -3.07 14.60 9.57
CA ASP A 318 -3.85 13.97 10.64
C ASP A 318 -3.83 14.83 11.90
N ASN A 319 -2.68 15.37 12.32
CA ASN A 319 -2.65 16.28 13.47
C ASN A 319 -3.60 17.48 13.31
N LEU A 320 -3.71 18.08 12.12
CA LEU A 320 -4.68 19.17 11.86
C LEU A 320 -6.13 18.69 11.97
N TRP A 321 -6.41 17.48 11.49
CA TRP A 321 -7.71 16.83 11.68
C TRP A 321 -8.00 16.57 13.16
N GLN A 322 -6.99 16.12 13.92
CA GLN A 322 -7.11 15.86 15.36
C GLN A 322 -7.28 17.14 16.18
N GLU A 323 -6.75 18.28 15.76
CA GLU A 323 -7.02 19.59 16.38
C GLU A 323 -8.50 19.98 16.34
N TRP A 324 -9.21 19.53 15.31
CA TRP A 324 -10.66 19.73 15.18
C TRP A 324 -11.45 18.62 15.89
N SER A 325 -11.12 17.34 15.66
CA SER A 325 -11.89 16.22 16.20
C SER A 325 -11.78 16.09 17.73
N SER A 326 -10.62 16.40 18.32
CA SER A 326 -10.40 16.32 19.77
C SER A 326 -11.20 17.36 20.56
N ARG A 327 -11.77 18.38 19.90
CA ARG A 327 -12.66 19.36 20.56
C ARG A 327 -14.06 18.80 20.81
N ARG A 328 -14.39 17.69 20.16
CA ARG A 328 -15.64 16.97 20.34
C ARG A 328 -15.43 15.86 21.37
N VAL A 329 -16.48 15.57 22.12
CA VAL A 329 -16.52 14.48 23.09
C VAL A 329 -17.78 13.68 22.79
N THR A 330 -17.62 12.37 22.74
CA THR A 330 -18.72 11.43 22.57
C THR A 330 -19.04 10.83 23.93
N ASP A 331 -20.25 11.09 24.45
CA ASP A 331 -20.77 10.37 25.61
C ASP A 331 -21.30 9.01 25.17
N LEU A 332 -20.65 7.94 25.61
CA LEU A 332 -20.98 6.58 25.21
C LEU A 332 -22.21 6.03 25.93
N GLN A 333 -22.72 6.73 26.95
CA GLN A 333 -23.99 6.39 27.61
C GLN A 333 -25.19 7.00 26.89
N SER A 334 -24.98 8.04 26.09
CA SER A 334 -26.03 8.57 25.21
C SER A 334 -26.43 7.46 24.26
N ASP A 335 -27.74 7.23 24.09
CA ASP A 335 -28.31 6.28 23.13
C ASP A 335 -27.77 4.83 23.17
N ALA A 336 -27.16 4.43 24.30
CA ALA A 336 -26.68 3.07 24.49
C ALA A 336 -27.86 2.08 24.42
N PRO A 337 -27.85 1.11 23.48
CA PRO A 337 -28.91 0.12 23.40
C PRO A 337 -28.91 -0.77 24.63
N ALA A 338 -30.10 -1.22 25.05
CA ALA A 338 -30.32 -2.05 26.22
C ALA A 338 -29.90 -3.53 25.96
N VAL A 339 -28.59 -3.74 25.81
CA VAL A 339 -27.94 -5.03 25.58
C VAL A 339 -26.77 -5.21 26.54
N ILE A 340 -26.43 -6.47 26.83
CA ILE A 340 -25.34 -6.84 27.73
C ILE A 340 -24.35 -7.71 26.95
N ILE A 341 -23.11 -7.24 26.85
CA ILE A 341 -21.96 -7.96 26.28
C ILE A 341 -20.78 -7.93 27.27
N ARG A 342 -20.12 -9.07 27.46
CA ARG A 342 -19.00 -9.24 28.40
C ARG A 342 -17.71 -9.60 27.66
N PRO A 343 -16.52 -9.54 28.30
CA PRO A 343 -15.27 -9.93 27.64
C PRO A 343 -15.26 -11.37 27.11
N SER A 344 -15.89 -12.31 27.83
CA SER A 344 -16.01 -13.71 27.43
C SER A 344 -17.06 -13.98 26.35
N ASP A 345 -17.79 -12.95 25.93
CA ASP A 345 -18.80 -13.04 24.87
C ASP A 345 -18.24 -12.67 23.49
N ILE A 346 -16.94 -12.33 23.41
CA ILE A 346 -16.24 -11.94 22.19
C ILE A 346 -15.02 -12.83 22.00
N ILE A 347 -15.02 -13.60 20.92
CA ILE A 347 -13.94 -14.51 20.56
C ILE A 347 -13.54 -14.23 19.12
N ILE A 348 -12.24 -14.14 18.85
CA ILE A 348 -11.70 -14.25 17.50
C ILE A 348 -11.04 -15.63 17.37
N SER A 349 -11.43 -16.39 16.34
CA SER A 349 -11.02 -17.79 16.19
C SER A 349 -10.66 -18.12 14.76
N ASN A 350 -9.76 -19.08 14.56
CA ASN A 350 -9.47 -19.65 13.25
C ASN A 350 -10.50 -20.71 12.83
N ASN A 351 -11.50 -21.00 13.69
CA ASN A 351 -12.61 -21.88 13.39
C ASN A 351 -13.82 -21.07 12.88
N ALA A 352 -14.52 -21.59 11.87
CA ALA A 352 -15.76 -20.99 11.39
C ALA A 352 -16.94 -21.18 12.37
N ASN A 353 -16.86 -22.17 13.26
CA ASN A 353 -17.87 -22.46 14.26
C ASN A 353 -17.43 -21.97 15.64
N PRO A 354 -18.35 -21.42 16.45
CA PRO A 354 -18.03 -20.97 17.79
C PRO A 354 -17.62 -22.15 18.68
N PRO A 355 -16.83 -21.91 19.75
CA PRO A 355 -16.45 -22.94 20.69
C PRO A 355 -17.65 -23.71 21.27
N ARG A 356 -17.44 -25.00 21.60
CA ARG A 356 -18.50 -25.83 22.15
C ARG A 356 -19.07 -25.20 23.42
N GLY A 357 -20.39 -25.03 23.46
CA GLY A 357 -21.10 -24.42 24.59
C GLY A 357 -21.14 -22.89 24.59
N PHE A 358 -20.65 -22.22 23.53
CA PHE A 358 -20.69 -20.76 23.42
C PHE A 358 -22.12 -20.18 23.40
N ASN A 359 -23.12 -20.97 23.02
CA ASN A 359 -24.53 -20.58 23.14
C ASN A 359 -25.05 -20.56 24.60
N SER A 360 -24.32 -21.16 25.55
CA SER A 360 -24.66 -21.13 26.98
C SER A 360 -24.05 -19.90 27.65
N PHE A 361 -24.87 -18.87 27.90
CA PHE A 361 -24.44 -17.61 28.51
C PHE A 361 -23.96 -17.73 29.97
N SER A 362 -24.24 -18.84 30.64
CA SER A 362 -23.71 -19.16 31.97
C SER A 362 -22.24 -19.60 31.93
N ASN A 363 -21.76 -20.15 30.81
CA ASN A 363 -20.34 -20.44 30.63
C ASN A 363 -19.62 -19.15 30.20
N THR A 364 -18.66 -18.69 30.99
CA THR A 364 -17.86 -17.49 30.72
C THR A 364 -16.38 -17.80 30.52
N ASN A 365 -16.02 -19.07 30.42
CA ASN A 365 -14.63 -19.50 30.26
C ASN A 365 -14.31 -19.74 28.78
N PHE A 366 -14.19 -18.65 28.04
CA PHE A 366 -13.79 -18.68 26.63
C PHE A 366 -12.59 -17.77 26.40
N GLN A 367 -11.75 -18.15 25.45
CA GLN A 367 -10.57 -17.42 25.03
C GLN A 367 -10.50 -17.41 23.49
N SER A 368 -9.94 -16.34 22.95
CA SER A 368 -9.62 -16.24 21.52
C SER A 368 -8.47 -17.17 21.17
N ASP A 369 -8.43 -17.60 19.91
CA ASP A 369 -7.27 -18.29 19.37
C ASP A 369 -6.11 -17.29 19.15
N ASP A 370 -4.89 -17.81 19.09
CA ASP A 370 -3.77 -17.07 18.53
C ASP A 370 -3.98 -16.95 17.01
N LEU A 371 -3.95 -15.72 16.50
CA LEU A 371 -4.06 -15.48 15.07
C LEU A 371 -2.68 -15.53 14.42
N GLN A 372 -2.63 -16.07 13.20
CA GLN A 372 -1.39 -16.22 12.47
C GLN A 372 -1.38 -15.33 11.22
N THR A 373 -0.38 -14.46 11.15
CA THR A 373 0.00 -13.76 9.92
C THR A 373 1.28 -14.33 9.34
N TYR A 374 1.54 -14.00 8.09
CA TYR A 374 2.77 -14.39 7.42
C TYR A 374 3.23 -13.34 6.42
N LEU A 375 4.55 -13.30 6.19
CA LEU A 375 5.15 -12.59 5.07
C LEU A 375 5.50 -13.63 4.01
N GLY A 376 4.71 -13.65 2.94
CA GLY A 376 4.95 -14.48 1.77
C GLY A 376 5.80 -13.76 0.72
N PRO A 377 6.17 -14.46 -0.37
CA PRO A 377 6.81 -13.81 -1.49
C PRO A 377 5.87 -12.77 -2.10
N PRO A 378 6.41 -11.69 -2.69
CA PRO A 378 5.58 -10.78 -3.46
C PRO A 378 4.86 -11.51 -4.61
N GLN A 379 3.77 -10.91 -5.05
CA GLN A 379 2.81 -11.49 -5.99
C GLN A 379 2.57 -10.57 -7.19
N LYS A 380 2.69 -9.25 -6.99
CA LYS A 380 2.40 -8.21 -8.00
C LYS A 380 3.61 -7.32 -8.25
N ARG A 381 3.64 -6.67 -9.42
CA ARG A 381 4.77 -5.81 -9.81
C ARG A 381 5.04 -4.72 -8.77
N TYR A 382 6.32 -4.52 -8.47
CA TYR A 382 6.84 -3.52 -7.52
C TYR A 382 6.44 -3.76 -6.06
N GLU A 383 5.98 -4.95 -5.69
CA GLU A 383 5.97 -5.36 -4.29
C GLU A 383 7.42 -5.70 -3.89
N TRP A 384 7.92 -5.07 -2.83
CA TRP A 384 9.32 -5.20 -2.42
C TRP A 384 9.44 -6.06 -1.17
N ASP A 385 10.45 -6.93 -1.14
CA ASP A 385 10.78 -7.94 -0.11
C ASP A 385 9.72 -9.03 0.07
N ASN A 386 8.50 -8.66 0.47
CA ASN A 386 7.48 -9.59 0.92
C ASN A 386 6.07 -9.07 0.60
N LYS A 387 5.06 -9.93 0.77
CA LYS A 387 3.65 -9.55 0.85
C LYS A 387 3.05 -10.11 2.15
N ILE A 388 2.43 -9.26 2.94
CA ILE A 388 1.74 -9.66 4.17
C ILE A 388 0.40 -10.31 3.85
N SER A 389 0.06 -11.34 4.63
CA SER A 389 -1.24 -12.00 4.61
C SER A 389 -1.51 -12.69 5.96
N HIS A 390 -2.70 -13.25 6.13
CA HIS A 390 -3.13 -13.92 7.35
C HIS A 390 -3.92 -15.21 7.08
N GLN A 391 -4.01 -16.07 8.09
CA GLN A 391 -4.96 -17.18 8.09
C GLN A 391 -6.40 -16.63 8.21
N PRO A 392 -7.40 -17.27 7.57
CA PRO A 392 -8.78 -16.88 7.75
C PRO A 392 -9.23 -16.99 9.21
N PHE A 393 -10.02 -16.03 9.68
CA PHE A 393 -10.56 -16.04 11.04
C PHE A 393 -12.03 -15.61 11.06
N THR A 394 -12.71 -15.88 12.17
CA THR A 394 -14.11 -15.57 12.42
C THR A 394 -14.29 -14.90 13.78
N TYR A 395 -15.08 -13.84 13.82
CA TYR A 395 -15.58 -13.26 15.08
C TYR A 395 -16.78 -14.06 15.56
N HIS A 396 -16.71 -14.63 16.76
CA HIS A 396 -17.87 -15.16 17.46
C HIS A 396 -18.28 -14.18 18.55
N ILE A 397 -19.46 -13.60 18.38
CA ILE A 397 -19.99 -12.55 19.24
C ILE A 397 -21.33 -13.03 19.77
N ARG A 398 -21.53 -12.94 21.08
CA ARG A 398 -22.85 -13.14 21.68
C ARG A 398 -23.20 -11.97 22.59
N PHE A 399 -24.49 -11.73 22.79
CA PHE A 399 -24.96 -10.70 23.72
C PHE A 399 -26.39 -11.02 24.18
N GLN A 400 -26.76 -10.48 25.33
CA GLN A 400 -28.09 -10.66 25.92
C GLN A 400 -28.90 -9.38 25.82
N ARG A 401 -30.22 -9.53 25.75
CA ARG A 401 -31.17 -8.45 25.97
C ARG A 401 -31.11 -8.03 27.44
N ALA A 402 -30.97 -6.73 27.71
CA ALA A 402 -31.08 -6.22 29.07
C ALA A 402 -32.55 -6.26 29.55
N SER A 403 -32.77 -6.38 30.85
CA SER A 403 -34.10 -6.57 31.45
C SER A 403 -35.12 -5.47 31.12
N GLU A 404 -34.62 -4.26 30.95
CA GLU A 404 -35.35 -3.03 30.68
C GLU A 404 -35.65 -2.82 29.19
N ALA A 405 -35.07 -3.65 28.31
CA ALA A 405 -35.22 -3.52 26.87
C ALA A 405 -36.63 -3.86 26.40
N GLN A 406 -37.23 -2.97 25.61
CA GLN A 406 -38.56 -3.18 25.01
C GLN A 406 -38.47 -3.33 23.49
N GLY A 407 -39.34 -4.16 22.92
CA GLY A 407 -39.47 -4.30 21.47
C GLY A 407 -38.23 -4.88 20.76
N GLU A 408 -38.19 -4.70 19.44
CA GLU A 408 -37.04 -5.08 18.60
C GLU A 408 -35.85 -4.15 18.87
N LEU A 409 -34.65 -4.71 18.99
CA LEU A 409 -33.42 -3.92 19.12
C LEU A 409 -32.69 -3.88 17.78
N ASN A 410 -32.59 -2.69 17.21
CA ASN A 410 -31.86 -2.43 15.97
C ASN A 410 -30.43 -2.03 16.31
N LEU A 411 -29.46 -2.87 15.97
CA LEU A 411 -28.08 -2.71 16.41
C LEU A 411 -27.13 -2.53 15.23
N THR A 412 -26.11 -1.69 15.42
CA THR A 412 -24.90 -1.69 14.61
C THR A 412 -23.78 -2.29 15.45
N VAL A 413 -23.19 -3.36 14.95
CA VAL A 413 -22.03 -4.01 15.56
C VAL A 413 -20.77 -3.38 14.98
N ARG A 414 -19.92 -2.81 15.84
CA ARG A 414 -18.67 -2.15 15.44
C ARG A 414 -17.48 -2.87 16.08
N ILE A 415 -16.50 -3.26 15.26
CA ILE A 415 -15.37 -4.08 15.69
C ILE A 415 -14.06 -3.31 15.43
N PHE A 416 -13.25 -3.17 16.47
CA PHE A 416 -11.95 -2.51 16.40
C PHE A 416 -10.86 -3.33 17.09
N ILE A 417 -9.61 -3.15 16.67
CA ILE A 417 -8.43 -3.69 17.36
C ILE A 417 -7.37 -2.62 17.60
N CYS A 418 -6.52 -2.82 18.60
CA CYS A 418 -5.29 -2.03 18.80
C CYS A 418 -4.23 -2.85 19.55
N PRO A 419 -2.93 -2.48 19.46
CA PRO A 419 -1.91 -3.03 20.35
C PRO A 419 -2.29 -2.81 21.81
N ALA A 420 -2.09 -3.79 22.68
CA ALA A 420 -2.55 -3.70 24.07
C ALA A 420 -1.92 -2.56 24.87
N SER A 421 -0.69 -2.16 24.53
CA SER A 421 0.00 -0.99 25.11
C SER A 421 -0.61 0.35 24.69
N GLU A 422 -1.42 0.37 23.63
CA GLU A 422 -2.01 1.56 23.01
C GLU A 422 -3.52 1.65 23.24
N SER A 423 -4.10 0.81 24.10
CA SER A 423 -5.56 0.68 24.25
C SER A 423 -6.26 1.96 24.72
N ASN A 424 -5.55 2.84 25.43
CA ASN A 424 -6.04 4.15 25.84
C ASN A 424 -5.73 5.28 24.85
N ASN A 425 -5.08 4.97 23.72
CA ASN A 425 -4.85 5.90 22.63
C ASN A 425 -5.91 5.69 21.53
N ARG A 426 -6.91 6.59 21.47
CA ARG A 426 -8.00 6.49 20.49
C ARG A 426 -7.52 6.42 19.02
N LEU A 427 -6.34 6.99 18.72
CA LEU A 427 -5.78 7.03 17.36
C LEU A 427 -5.14 5.70 16.95
N SER A 428 -4.95 4.77 17.88
CA SER A 428 -4.37 3.44 17.63
C SER A 428 -5.44 2.37 17.35
N TRP A 429 -6.73 2.71 17.50
CA TRP A 429 -7.83 1.79 17.20
C TRP A 429 -8.12 1.71 15.70
N ILE A 430 -7.96 0.50 15.17
CA ILE A 430 -8.15 0.14 13.77
C ILE A 430 -9.54 -0.45 13.61
N GLU A 431 -10.36 0.12 12.70
CA GLU A 431 -11.65 -0.45 12.32
C GLU A 431 -11.41 -1.76 11.58
N MET A 432 -12.03 -2.83 12.09
CA MET A 432 -11.97 -4.16 11.49
C MET A 432 -13.26 -4.51 10.78
N ASP A 433 -14.41 -4.11 11.35
CA ASP A 433 -15.70 -4.31 10.73
C ASP A 433 -16.81 -3.42 11.32
N LYS A 434 -17.90 -3.31 10.58
CA LYS A 434 -19.13 -2.62 10.91
C LYS A 434 -20.29 -3.24 10.12
N PHE A 435 -21.33 -3.69 10.82
CA PHE A 435 -22.50 -4.30 10.18
C PHE A 435 -23.76 -4.20 11.05
N VAL A 436 -24.93 -4.33 10.42
CA VAL A 436 -26.23 -4.27 11.10
C VAL A 436 -26.68 -5.65 11.58
N TYR A 437 -27.29 -5.68 12.77
CA TYR A 437 -27.99 -6.84 13.31
C TYR A 437 -29.30 -6.42 13.99
N ARG A 438 -30.38 -7.20 13.86
CA ARG A 438 -31.64 -6.94 14.57
C ARG A 438 -31.97 -8.08 15.51
N LEU A 439 -32.08 -7.78 16.80
CA LEU A 439 -32.56 -8.72 17.80
C LEU A 439 -34.09 -8.59 17.91
N ARG A 440 -34.80 -9.64 17.49
CA ARG A 440 -36.26 -9.69 17.52
C ARG A 440 -36.81 -9.45 18.94
N ALA A 441 -38.03 -8.91 19.01
CA ALA A 441 -38.69 -8.57 20.27
C ALA A 441 -38.86 -9.76 21.23
N ASP A 442 -39.05 -10.96 20.70
CA ASP A 442 -39.22 -12.22 21.44
C ASP A 442 -37.90 -12.92 21.79
N ALA A 443 -36.77 -12.46 21.23
CA ALA A 443 -35.47 -13.04 21.48
C ALA A 443 -34.82 -12.47 22.76
N THR A 444 -34.25 -13.36 23.58
CA THR A 444 -33.54 -13.00 24.83
C THR A 444 -32.05 -12.77 24.62
N SER A 445 -31.48 -13.26 23.52
CA SER A 445 -30.05 -13.18 23.21
C SER A 445 -29.77 -13.47 21.73
N ALA A 446 -28.54 -13.18 21.29
CA ALA A 446 -28.04 -13.53 19.97
C ALA A 446 -26.63 -14.14 20.05
N VAL A 447 -26.31 -14.98 19.05
CA VAL A 447 -24.96 -15.49 18.77
C VAL A 447 -24.71 -15.27 17.28
N ILE A 448 -23.60 -14.62 16.96
CA ILE A 448 -23.20 -14.22 15.61
C ILE A 448 -21.82 -14.82 15.34
N SER A 449 -21.67 -15.49 14.20
CA SER A 449 -20.38 -15.87 13.64
C SER A 449 -20.15 -15.05 12.38
N ARG A 450 -19.12 -14.20 12.37
CA ARG A 450 -18.80 -13.31 11.26
C ARG A 450 -17.38 -13.54 10.74
N PRO A 451 -17.24 -14.19 9.58
CA PRO A 451 -15.95 -14.37 8.93
C PRO A 451 -15.28 -13.05 8.55
N ASP A 452 -13.96 -13.00 8.62
CA ASP A 452 -13.12 -11.89 8.18
C ASP A 452 -13.42 -11.37 6.76
N ARG A 453 -13.72 -12.27 5.81
CA ARG A 453 -14.07 -11.93 4.43
C ARG A 453 -15.37 -11.12 4.29
N HIS A 454 -16.22 -11.08 5.33
CA HIS A 454 -17.41 -10.24 5.36
C HIS A 454 -17.13 -8.80 5.78
N SER A 455 -15.88 -8.48 6.15
CA SER A 455 -15.47 -7.15 6.60
C SER A 455 -15.90 -6.03 5.64
N SER A 456 -16.60 -5.04 6.19
CA SER A 456 -16.97 -3.79 5.50
C SER A 456 -15.77 -2.90 5.15
N VAL A 457 -14.58 -3.19 5.68
CA VAL A 457 -13.34 -2.42 5.49
C VAL A 457 -12.59 -2.85 4.24
N ILE A 458 -12.57 -4.15 3.94
CA ILE A 458 -11.80 -4.70 2.83
C ILE A 458 -12.45 -4.46 1.46
N LYS A 459 -11.68 -4.59 0.39
CA LYS A 459 -12.21 -4.71 -0.97
C LYS A 459 -12.92 -6.07 -1.14
N ARG A 460 -14.17 -6.17 -0.69
CA ARG A 460 -14.95 -7.41 -0.78
C ARG A 460 -15.24 -7.82 -2.21
N GLU A 461 -15.02 -9.09 -2.52
CA GLU A 461 -15.52 -9.69 -3.75
C GLU A 461 -17.02 -9.99 -3.64
N ARG A 462 -17.73 -10.06 -4.78
CA ARG A 462 -19.17 -10.40 -4.78
C ARG A 462 -19.43 -11.78 -4.17
N SER A 463 -18.53 -12.73 -4.42
CA SER A 463 -18.56 -14.08 -3.85
C SER A 463 -18.48 -14.09 -2.32
N TYR A 464 -17.84 -13.09 -1.71
CA TYR A 464 -17.70 -13.03 -0.26
C TYR A 464 -19.02 -12.68 0.42
N MET A 465 -19.98 -12.10 -0.30
CA MET A 465 -21.24 -11.68 0.30
C MET A 465 -22.13 -12.87 0.68
N GLU A 466 -21.88 -14.07 0.14
CA GLU A 466 -22.67 -15.26 0.42
C GLU A 466 -22.67 -15.60 1.92
N GLY A 467 -23.88 -15.79 2.48
CA GLY A 467 -24.09 -16.12 3.88
C GLY A 467 -23.80 -14.98 4.86
N ASP A 468 -23.67 -13.73 4.38
CA ASP A 468 -23.51 -12.57 5.24
C ASP A 468 -24.79 -12.28 6.04
N VAL A 469 -24.68 -12.32 7.36
CA VAL A 469 -25.81 -12.13 8.27
C VAL A 469 -26.52 -10.78 8.09
N GLU A 470 -25.80 -9.76 7.59
CA GLU A 470 -26.31 -8.42 7.35
C GLU A 470 -27.36 -8.37 6.21
N GLU A 471 -27.40 -9.39 5.34
CA GLU A 471 -28.37 -9.50 4.23
C GLU A 471 -29.82 -9.48 4.70
N ASN A 472 -30.08 -10.00 5.90
CA ASN A 472 -31.43 -10.06 6.46
C ASN A 472 -31.94 -8.69 6.92
N PHE A 473 -31.05 -7.69 7.04
CA PHE A 473 -31.34 -6.43 7.72
C PHE A 473 -31.05 -5.20 6.87
N THR A 474 -30.51 -5.38 5.66
CA THR A 474 -30.09 -4.30 4.78
C THR A 474 -30.53 -4.55 3.34
N THR A 475 -30.66 -3.47 2.59
CA THR A 475 -30.76 -3.55 1.12
C THR A 475 -29.37 -3.47 0.50
N SER A 476 -29.18 -4.14 -0.64
CA SER A 476 -27.89 -4.09 -1.35
C SER A 476 -27.84 -2.90 -2.32
N ALA A 477 -26.90 -1.99 -2.13
CA ALA A 477 -26.56 -0.94 -3.10
C ALA A 477 -25.38 -1.37 -3.99
N THR A 478 -25.27 -0.71 -5.15
CA THR A 478 -24.13 -0.95 -6.05
C THR A 478 -22.86 -0.37 -5.43
N GLY A 479 -21.87 -1.21 -5.20
CA GLY A 479 -20.57 -0.79 -4.66
C GLY A 479 -19.61 -0.21 -5.68
N PHE A 480 -18.60 0.48 -5.16
CA PHE A 480 -17.31 0.59 -5.84
C PHE A 480 -16.52 -0.70 -5.59
N CYS A 481 -16.85 -1.78 -6.32
CA CYS A 481 -16.28 -3.12 -6.09
C CYS A 481 -14.74 -3.16 -6.13
N GLU A 482 -14.16 -2.21 -6.85
CA GLU A 482 -12.73 -2.08 -7.06
C GLU A 482 -12.03 -1.25 -5.99
N CYS A 483 -12.78 -0.67 -5.04
CA CYS A 483 -12.26 0.15 -3.96
C CYS A 483 -12.37 -0.58 -2.61
N GLY A 484 -11.27 -0.60 -1.85
CA GLY A 484 -11.27 -1.02 -0.46
C GLY A 484 -9.89 -1.41 0.03
N TRP A 485 -9.74 -1.54 1.36
CA TRP A 485 -8.50 -1.98 1.96
C TRP A 485 -8.12 -3.39 1.48
N PRO A 486 -6.84 -3.73 1.27
CA PRO A 486 -6.46 -5.08 0.88
C PRO A 486 -6.86 -6.10 1.95
N TYR A 487 -7.52 -7.18 1.53
CA TYR A 487 -7.91 -8.27 2.44
C TYR A 487 -6.72 -8.82 3.22
N SER A 488 -5.60 -9.09 2.52
CA SER A 488 -4.39 -9.63 3.14
C SER A 488 -3.75 -8.70 4.18
N MET A 489 -4.14 -7.43 4.23
CA MET A 489 -3.66 -6.43 5.17
C MET A 489 -4.71 -6.08 6.25
N LEU A 490 -5.76 -6.88 6.40
CA LEU A 490 -6.80 -6.66 7.39
C LEU A 490 -6.21 -6.69 8.81
N LEU A 491 -5.37 -7.69 9.10
CA LEU A 491 -4.61 -7.81 10.34
C LEU A 491 -3.20 -7.20 10.21
N PRO A 492 -2.71 -6.51 11.26
CA PRO A 492 -1.31 -6.15 11.39
C PRO A 492 -0.40 -7.39 11.54
N ARG A 493 0.88 -7.27 11.22
CA ARG A 493 1.86 -8.36 11.30
C ARG A 493 1.87 -9.09 12.65
N GLY A 494 1.95 -8.41 13.79
CA GLY A 494 2.28 -9.08 15.05
C GLY A 494 3.77 -9.45 15.15
N THR A 495 4.13 -10.28 16.14
CA THR A 495 5.51 -10.73 16.37
C THR A 495 5.61 -12.25 16.41
N GLU A 496 6.80 -12.81 16.22
CA GLU A 496 7.01 -14.26 16.31
C GLU A 496 6.66 -14.81 17.70
N GLN A 497 7.01 -14.08 18.75
CA GLN A 497 6.73 -14.46 20.14
C GLN A 497 5.24 -14.32 20.50
N GLY A 498 4.43 -13.69 19.64
CA GLY A 498 3.07 -13.30 19.92
C GLY A 498 3.00 -11.88 20.49
N GLU A 499 2.37 -10.99 19.75
CA GLU A 499 2.06 -9.64 20.20
C GLU A 499 0.68 -9.61 20.86
N GLN A 500 0.51 -8.86 21.95
CA GLN A 500 -0.76 -8.75 22.68
C GLN A 500 -1.63 -7.64 22.08
N TRP A 501 -2.87 -7.98 21.77
CA TRP A 501 -3.84 -7.08 21.15
C TRP A 501 -5.14 -7.01 21.94
N ARG A 502 -5.85 -5.89 21.82
CA ARG A 502 -7.23 -5.72 22.29
C ARG A 502 -8.19 -5.83 21.12
N LEU A 503 -9.31 -6.50 21.36
CA LEU A 503 -10.47 -6.57 20.47
C LEU A 503 -11.65 -5.89 21.16
N CYS A 504 -12.14 -4.79 20.59
CA CYS A 504 -13.32 -4.10 21.07
C CYS A 504 -14.52 -4.42 20.17
N VAL A 505 -15.63 -4.82 20.80
CA VAL A 505 -16.96 -4.84 20.15
C VAL A 505 -17.83 -3.81 20.84
N PHE A 506 -18.37 -2.89 20.04
CA PHE A 506 -19.28 -1.85 20.48
C PHE A 506 -20.62 -2.00 19.75
N LEU A 507 -21.71 -2.15 20.50
CA LEU A 507 -23.07 -2.24 19.98
C LEU A 507 -23.73 -0.86 20.10
N SER A 508 -24.02 -0.21 18.98
CA SER A 508 -24.74 1.07 18.94
C SER A 508 -26.15 0.93 18.40
N ASP A 509 -27.03 1.88 18.73
CA ASP A 509 -28.41 1.88 18.27
C ASP A 509 -28.51 2.30 16.79
N ASN A 510 -28.92 1.36 15.94
CA ASN A 510 -29.06 1.60 14.50
C ASN A 510 -30.27 2.48 14.14
N THR A 511 -31.19 2.74 15.07
CA THR A 511 -32.21 3.78 14.86
C THR A 511 -31.60 5.19 14.82
N VAL A 512 -30.48 5.38 15.54
CA VAL A 512 -29.67 6.60 15.48
C VAL A 512 -28.68 6.54 14.32
N ASP A 513 -27.93 5.44 14.19
CA ASP A 513 -26.89 5.28 13.17
C ASP A 513 -27.48 5.25 11.75
N SER A 514 -28.71 4.75 11.59
CA SER A 514 -29.51 4.73 10.36
C SER A 514 -28.89 3.95 9.19
N ILE A 515 -28.07 2.93 9.47
CA ILE A 515 -27.52 2.06 8.44
C ILE A 515 -28.63 1.11 7.95
N SER A 516 -29.01 1.24 6.68
CA SER A 516 -30.04 0.43 6.04
C SER A 516 -29.58 -0.22 4.74
N VAL A 517 -28.34 0.07 4.34
CA VAL A 517 -27.76 -0.32 3.06
C VAL A 517 -26.39 -0.95 3.32
N ARG A 518 -26.15 -2.08 2.66
CA ARG A 518 -24.82 -2.65 2.49
C ARG A 518 -24.42 -2.53 1.02
N SER A 519 -23.11 -2.50 0.73
CA SER A 519 -22.65 -2.60 -0.66
C SER A 519 -22.60 -4.05 -1.13
N SER A 520 -22.94 -4.28 -2.39
CA SER A 520 -22.83 -5.59 -3.07
C SER A 520 -21.39 -6.12 -3.22
N CYS A 521 -20.38 -5.31 -2.94
CA CYS A 521 -18.95 -5.57 -3.13
C CYS A 521 -18.11 -4.37 -2.62
N GLY A 522 -16.79 -4.48 -2.56
CA GLY A 522 -15.91 -3.39 -2.13
C GLY A 522 -16.08 -3.01 -0.66
N SER A 523 -15.49 -1.87 -0.29
CA SER A 523 -15.45 -1.38 1.09
C SER A 523 -16.53 -0.33 1.34
N MET A 524 -17.50 -0.65 2.20
CA MET A 524 -18.44 0.37 2.68
C MET A 524 -17.73 1.39 3.57
N SER A 525 -16.81 0.93 4.43
CA SER A 525 -16.19 1.80 5.43
C SER A 525 -15.26 2.86 4.82
N PHE A 526 -14.46 2.50 3.80
CA PHE A 526 -13.50 3.43 3.20
C PHE A 526 -13.93 3.97 1.85
N CYS A 527 -14.84 3.31 1.14
CA CYS A 527 -15.21 3.70 -0.22
C CYS A 527 -16.68 4.06 -0.39
N GLY A 528 -17.53 3.84 0.61
CA GLY A 528 -18.96 4.08 0.51
C GLY A 528 -19.62 3.21 -0.59
N SER A 529 -20.65 3.76 -1.23
CA SER A 529 -21.36 3.06 -2.31
C SER A 529 -21.64 3.99 -3.48
N SER A 530 -21.85 3.43 -4.67
CA SER A 530 -22.09 4.19 -5.88
C SER A 530 -23.53 4.70 -5.91
N GLY A 531 -23.70 6.02 -6.06
CA GLY A 531 -25.01 6.66 -6.20
C GLY A 531 -25.82 6.81 -4.90
N GLN A 532 -25.19 6.64 -3.74
CA GLN A 532 -25.84 6.78 -2.42
C GLN A 532 -24.87 7.40 -1.41
N ALA A 533 -25.40 8.21 -0.50
CA ALA A 533 -24.63 8.79 0.59
C ALA A 533 -24.07 7.70 1.53
N TYR A 534 -22.97 8.02 2.23
CA TYR A 534 -22.44 7.15 3.28
C TYR A 534 -23.51 6.87 4.36
N PRO A 535 -23.83 5.59 4.65
CA PRO A 535 -25.10 5.25 5.31
C PRO A 535 -25.09 5.41 6.84
N ASP A 536 -23.92 5.40 7.48
CA ASP A 536 -23.79 5.52 8.94
C ASP A 536 -23.74 7.00 9.32
N ARG A 537 -24.75 7.50 10.03
CA ARG A 537 -24.85 8.93 10.44
C ARG A 537 -23.81 9.34 11.47
N ARG A 538 -23.21 8.41 12.20
CA ARG A 538 -22.16 8.72 13.17
C ARG A 538 -20.92 9.25 12.46
N MET A 539 -20.11 10.00 13.20
CA MET A 539 -18.79 10.40 12.73
C MET A 539 -17.98 9.13 12.41
N MET A 540 -17.31 9.10 11.26
CA MET A 540 -16.54 7.95 10.82
C MET A 540 -15.43 7.64 11.85
N GLY A 541 -15.38 6.39 12.30
CA GLY A 541 -14.55 5.95 13.42
C GLY A 541 -15.22 5.94 14.78
N TYR A 542 -16.52 6.28 14.89
CA TYR A 542 -17.28 6.13 16.13
C TYR A 542 -17.14 4.70 16.71
N PRO A 543 -16.83 4.53 18.01
CA PRO A 543 -16.79 5.57 19.05
C PRO A 543 -15.46 6.32 19.22
N PHE A 544 -14.38 5.88 18.56
CA PHE A 544 -13.01 6.41 18.75
C PHE A 544 -12.66 7.64 17.90
N ALA A 545 -13.60 8.11 17.08
CA ALA A 545 -13.45 9.30 16.25
C ALA A 545 -13.14 10.57 17.06
N THR A 546 -13.60 10.65 18.31
CA THR A 546 -13.42 11.78 19.22
C THR A 546 -12.92 11.30 20.59
N ARG A 547 -12.70 12.23 21.52
CA ARG A 547 -12.56 11.84 22.94
C ARG A 547 -13.85 11.17 23.42
N VAL A 548 -13.73 10.26 24.38
CA VAL A 548 -14.86 9.48 24.91
C VAL A 548 -15.14 9.86 26.36
N SER A 549 -16.41 9.87 26.74
CA SER A 549 -16.86 10.11 28.11
C SER A 549 -17.94 9.14 28.54
N LEU A 550 -18.13 9.03 29.85
CA LEU A 550 -19.31 8.43 30.48
C LEU A 550 -20.01 9.49 31.32
N GLY A 551 -21.25 9.84 30.98
CA GLY A 551 -22.01 10.85 31.71
C GLY A 551 -21.31 12.21 31.67
N ASN A 552 -20.80 12.58 30.49
CA ASN A 552 -19.96 13.75 30.22
C ASN A 552 -18.61 13.83 30.97
N ASN A 553 -18.18 12.78 31.69
CA ASN A 553 -16.85 12.71 32.27
C ASN A 553 -15.90 11.95 31.35
N GLU A 554 -14.85 12.62 30.86
CA GLU A 554 -13.83 11.96 30.05
C GLU A 554 -13.12 10.86 30.86
N VAL A 555 -13.00 9.68 30.26
CA VAL A 555 -12.40 8.51 30.91
C VAL A 555 -11.44 7.81 29.96
N ALA A 556 -10.49 7.08 30.52
CA ALA A 556 -9.65 6.16 29.76
C ALA A 556 -10.51 5.14 29.00
N ILE A 557 -10.14 4.79 27.77
CA ILE A 557 -10.94 3.93 26.89
C ILE A 557 -11.23 2.58 27.52
N GLU A 558 -10.24 1.91 28.12
CA GLU A 558 -10.49 0.62 28.75
C GLU A 558 -11.51 0.72 29.89
N ASN A 559 -11.44 1.79 30.69
CA ASN A 559 -12.40 2.05 31.77
C ASN A 559 -13.79 2.39 31.21
N ALA A 560 -13.86 3.15 30.11
CA ALA A 560 -15.11 3.46 29.43
C ALA A 560 -15.80 2.17 28.97
N MET A 561 -15.08 1.31 28.26
CA MET A 561 -15.65 0.07 27.71
C MET A 561 -16.01 -0.94 28.80
N SER A 562 -15.27 -0.99 29.91
CA SER A 562 -15.63 -1.86 31.05
C SER A 562 -16.86 -1.37 31.81
N GLY A 563 -17.15 -0.06 31.75
CA GLY A 563 -18.29 0.57 32.43
C GLY A 563 -19.61 0.53 31.65
N LEU A 564 -19.57 0.09 30.39
CA LEU A 564 -20.73 0.01 29.51
C LEU A 564 -21.28 -1.42 29.46
N GLN A 565 -22.59 -1.55 29.27
CA GLN A 565 -23.22 -2.86 29.05
C GLN A 565 -23.21 -3.26 27.57
N ASN A 566 -23.20 -2.28 26.67
CA ASN A 566 -23.28 -2.46 25.22
C ASN A 566 -21.90 -2.49 24.52
N ALA A 567 -20.81 -2.48 25.28
CA ALA A 567 -19.46 -2.55 24.75
C ALA A 567 -18.59 -3.45 25.62
N SER A 568 -17.58 -4.05 25.02
CA SER A 568 -16.62 -4.87 25.75
C SER A 568 -15.30 -4.99 25.01
N ILE A 569 -14.22 -5.17 25.76
CA ILE A 569 -12.87 -5.43 25.26
C ILE A 569 -12.43 -6.82 25.71
N SER A 570 -11.95 -7.63 24.77
CA SER A 570 -11.24 -8.88 25.03
C SER A 570 -9.79 -8.80 24.54
N SER A 571 -8.97 -9.78 24.91
CA SER A 571 -7.56 -9.88 24.50
C SER A 571 -7.35 -11.06 23.57
N PHE A 572 -6.39 -10.91 22.67
CA PHE A 572 -5.94 -11.98 21.77
C PHE A 572 -4.48 -11.75 21.37
N ILE A 573 -3.89 -12.74 20.72
CA ILE A 573 -2.48 -12.71 20.30
C ILE A 573 -2.41 -12.75 18.78
N ILE A 574 -1.52 -11.94 18.20
CA ILE A 574 -1.14 -12.04 16.79
C ILE A 574 0.31 -12.53 16.70
N LYS A 575 0.51 -13.67 16.04
CA LYS A 575 1.80 -14.27 15.73
C LYS A 575 2.16 -14.07 14.27
N ASN A 576 3.45 -13.90 13.98
CA ASN A 576 3.99 -13.86 12.63
C ASN A 576 5.03 -14.97 12.42
N ASN A 577 5.10 -15.53 11.21
CA ASN A 577 6.00 -16.64 10.90
C ASN A 577 7.47 -16.25 10.61
N VAL A 578 7.80 -14.96 10.52
CA VAL A 578 9.16 -14.51 10.22
C VAL A 578 9.95 -14.22 11.49
N THR A 579 11.03 -14.98 11.67
CA THR A 579 12.05 -14.84 12.71
C THR A 579 12.91 -13.59 12.48
N ILE A 580 13.24 -12.87 13.56
CA ILE A 580 14.24 -11.78 13.52
C ILE A 580 15.58 -12.38 13.92
N SER A 581 16.58 -12.35 13.04
CA SER A 581 17.95 -12.74 13.40
C SER A 581 18.57 -11.72 14.36
N PRO A 582 19.50 -12.11 15.24
CA PRO A 582 20.10 -11.21 16.22
C PRO A 582 20.71 -9.95 15.58
N PRO A 583 20.74 -8.82 16.31
CA PRO A 583 21.11 -7.54 15.74
C PRO A 583 22.57 -7.51 15.31
N VAL A 584 22.80 -7.42 14.00
CA VAL A 584 24.03 -6.90 13.39
C VAL A 584 24.02 -5.35 13.55
N PRO A 585 25.16 -4.70 13.87
CA PRO A 585 25.25 -3.24 13.95
C PRO A 585 24.67 -2.58 12.69
N ALA A 586 23.84 -1.54 12.88
CA ALA A 586 23.27 -0.79 11.77
C ALA A 586 24.40 -0.20 10.92
N VAL A 587 24.54 -0.65 9.67
CA VAL A 587 25.46 -0.01 8.73
C VAL A 587 24.83 1.32 8.34
N ASP A 588 25.43 2.40 8.86
CA ASP A 588 25.04 3.79 8.71
C ASP A 588 24.36 4.09 7.36
N ALA A 589 23.18 4.70 7.47
CA ALA A 589 22.50 5.29 6.34
C ALA A 589 23.33 6.48 5.83
N TRP A 590 23.93 6.30 4.65
CA TRP A 590 24.63 7.31 3.84
C TRP A 590 26.09 7.66 4.21
N SER A 591 27.00 6.73 3.91
CA SER A 591 28.22 7.06 3.13
C SER A 591 27.82 7.22 1.64
N PRO A 592 28.55 7.91 0.72
CA PRO A 592 28.08 8.10 -0.67
C PRO A 592 28.12 6.78 -1.46
N TRP A 593 27.09 5.96 -1.29
CA TRP A 593 26.86 4.74 -2.05
C TRP A 593 26.39 5.13 -3.45
N VAL A 594 27.13 4.73 -4.48
CA VAL A 594 26.77 4.99 -5.89
C VAL A 594 25.76 3.94 -6.33
N GLN A 595 24.56 4.38 -6.72
CA GLN A 595 23.56 3.50 -7.32
C GLN A 595 24.12 2.92 -8.62
N MET A 596 23.93 1.62 -8.80
CA MET A 596 24.37 0.95 -10.02
C MET A 596 23.42 1.27 -11.17
N GLY A 597 23.95 1.79 -12.27
CA GLY A 597 23.20 1.85 -13.52
C GLY A 597 23.01 0.44 -14.07
N VAL A 598 21.79 0.08 -14.42
CA VAL A 598 21.50 -1.17 -15.13
C VAL A 598 21.43 -0.82 -16.62
N ASP A 599 22.41 -1.26 -17.40
CA ASP A 599 22.32 -1.19 -18.86
C ASP A 599 21.46 -2.36 -19.33
N ASP A 600 20.19 -2.10 -19.61
CA ASP A 600 19.21 -3.11 -20.03
C ASP A 600 19.34 -3.50 -21.52
N GLY A 601 20.37 -3.00 -22.21
CA GLY A 601 20.59 -3.23 -23.62
C GLY A 601 19.67 -2.40 -24.53
N MET A 602 18.87 -1.46 -23.99
CA MET A 602 18.11 -0.50 -24.80
C MET A 602 18.87 0.78 -25.12
N ASN A 603 20.09 0.96 -24.60
CA ASN A 603 20.95 2.06 -25.03
C ASN A 603 21.44 1.81 -26.47
N ASP A 604 21.22 2.80 -27.35
CA ASP A 604 21.70 2.83 -28.75
C ASP A 604 23.24 2.69 -28.89
N THR A 605 23.97 2.72 -27.78
CA THR A 605 25.42 2.50 -27.72
C THR A 605 25.82 1.05 -27.42
N SER A 606 24.87 0.13 -27.26
CA SER A 606 25.20 -1.29 -27.06
C SER A 606 25.80 -1.88 -28.33
N THR A 607 27.09 -2.22 -28.28
CA THR A 607 27.78 -2.88 -29.39
C THR A 607 27.17 -4.25 -29.62
N THR A 608 26.65 -4.49 -30.83
CA THR A 608 26.20 -5.81 -31.28
C THR A 608 27.32 -6.83 -31.11
N VAL A 609 27.16 -7.74 -30.15
CA VAL A 609 28.14 -8.80 -29.87
C VAL A 609 27.98 -9.91 -30.91
N ALA A 610 28.50 -9.69 -32.12
CA ALA A 610 28.67 -10.61 -33.25
C ALA A 610 27.45 -11.45 -33.73
N SER A 611 27.27 -11.53 -35.05
CA SER A 611 26.27 -12.41 -35.67
C SER A 611 26.77 -13.86 -35.70
N PHE A 612 26.01 -14.79 -35.12
CA PHE A 612 26.34 -16.22 -35.11
C PHE A 612 25.28 -17.04 -35.87
N ARG A 613 25.70 -18.14 -36.52
CA ARG A 613 24.81 -19.17 -37.08
C ARG A 613 24.50 -20.20 -35.99
N SER A 614 23.24 -20.51 -35.75
CA SER A 614 22.87 -21.79 -35.14
C SER A 614 21.42 -22.16 -35.50
N ASP A 615 21.24 -23.43 -35.81
CA ASP A 615 19.99 -24.04 -36.28
C ASP A 615 19.09 -24.46 -35.09
N SER A 616 19.24 -23.81 -33.94
CA SER A 616 18.44 -24.03 -32.73
C SER A 616 18.11 -22.69 -32.08
N PRO A 617 16.86 -22.19 -32.19
CA PRO A 617 16.51 -20.82 -31.82
C PRO A 617 16.52 -20.67 -30.29
N SER A 618 17.62 -20.13 -29.77
CA SER A 618 17.73 -19.70 -28.40
C SER A 618 17.40 -18.20 -28.30
N GLY A 619 16.27 -17.86 -27.64
CA GLY A 619 15.64 -16.53 -27.74
C GLY A 619 15.60 -15.66 -26.47
N VAL A 620 16.19 -16.10 -25.34
CA VAL A 620 16.05 -15.36 -24.08
C VAL A 620 17.16 -14.32 -23.90
N VAL A 621 16.78 -13.04 -23.90
CA VAL A 621 17.65 -11.86 -23.73
C VAL A 621 17.09 -10.93 -22.65
N GLY A 622 17.92 -10.03 -22.13
CA GLY A 622 17.51 -9.00 -21.16
C GLY A 622 18.29 -9.04 -19.85
N VAL A 623 17.78 -8.36 -18.82
CA VAL A 623 18.44 -8.22 -17.51
C VAL A 623 18.09 -9.40 -16.61
N PHE A 624 19.12 -10.08 -16.11
CA PHE A 624 19.04 -11.19 -15.18
C PHE A 624 19.73 -10.84 -13.88
N ARG A 625 19.22 -11.39 -12.77
CA ARG A 625 19.79 -11.17 -11.45
C ARG A 625 19.78 -12.44 -10.61
N ILE A 626 20.90 -12.69 -9.96
CA ILE A 626 21.17 -13.84 -9.09
C ILE A 626 21.40 -13.29 -7.68
N LEU A 627 20.62 -13.80 -6.73
CA LEU A 627 20.79 -13.54 -5.31
C LEU A 627 21.76 -14.57 -4.74
N ILE A 628 22.76 -14.09 -4.02
CA ILE A 628 23.58 -14.91 -3.12
C ILE A 628 23.19 -14.52 -1.70
N ASP A 629 22.51 -15.45 -1.04
CA ASP A 629 21.93 -15.31 0.29
C ASP A 629 23.02 -15.45 1.36
N ASP A 630 23.18 -14.42 2.19
CA ASP A 630 24.20 -14.36 3.23
C ASP A 630 23.98 -15.38 4.36
N ALA A 631 22.73 -15.82 4.59
CA ALA A 631 22.42 -16.84 5.60
C ALA A 631 23.02 -18.20 5.24
N ALA A 632 23.33 -18.40 3.95
CA ALA A 632 24.00 -19.59 3.45
C ALA A 632 25.53 -19.42 3.34
N MET A 633 26.04 -18.21 3.55
CA MET A 633 27.46 -17.88 3.52
C MET A 633 28.01 -17.83 4.95
N SER A 634 28.69 -18.88 5.42
CA SER A 634 29.64 -18.77 6.55
C SER A 634 30.90 -17.97 6.16
N LEU A 635 30.77 -17.02 5.23
CA LEU A 635 31.86 -16.33 4.55
C LEU A 635 32.19 -15.03 5.30
N THR A 636 32.70 -15.18 6.52
CA THR A 636 33.47 -14.11 7.14
C THR A 636 34.87 -14.09 6.50
N ASN A 637 35.36 -12.91 6.10
CA ASN A 637 36.74 -12.63 5.63
C ASN A 637 37.03 -12.66 4.12
N PHE A 638 36.05 -12.41 3.24
CA PHE A 638 36.32 -12.30 1.80
C PHE A 638 36.05 -10.91 1.24
N ASN A 639 37.11 -10.31 0.69
CA ASN A 639 37.04 -8.98 0.07
C ASN A 639 37.13 -9.06 -1.46
N THR A 640 37.37 -10.24 -2.03
CA THR A 640 37.52 -10.44 -3.48
C THR A 640 36.73 -11.65 -4.00
N ILE A 641 36.19 -11.53 -5.22
CA ILE A 641 35.44 -12.59 -5.92
C ILE A 641 35.80 -12.65 -7.41
N ARG A 642 35.56 -13.80 -8.04
CA ARG A 642 35.46 -13.97 -9.50
C ARG A 642 34.12 -14.60 -9.86
N VAL A 643 33.58 -14.30 -11.03
CA VAL A 643 32.31 -14.83 -11.54
C VAL A 643 32.59 -15.64 -12.80
N ARG A 644 32.21 -16.93 -12.82
CA ARG A 644 32.25 -17.75 -14.04
C ARG A 644 30.91 -17.65 -14.77
N PHE A 645 30.95 -17.29 -16.04
CA PHE A 645 29.81 -17.41 -16.96
C PHE A 645 29.96 -18.74 -17.70
N GLN A 646 29.01 -19.65 -17.52
CA GLN A 646 29.09 -20.99 -18.09
C GLN A 646 28.76 -20.95 -19.58
N GLY A 647 29.50 -21.70 -20.40
CA GLY A 647 29.18 -21.81 -21.82
C GLY A 647 28.00 -22.76 -22.05
N ARG A 648 27.39 -22.70 -23.24
CA ARG A 648 26.22 -23.52 -23.59
C ARG A 648 26.52 -25.00 -23.85
N GLY A 649 27.79 -25.39 -23.79
CA GLY A 649 28.25 -26.71 -24.18
C GLY A 649 28.66 -26.79 -25.65
N GLU A 650 29.44 -27.82 -25.97
CA GLU A 650 29.99 -28.05 -27.31
C GLU A 650 28.86 -28.18 -28.35
N GLY A 651 28.96 -27.38 -29.44
CA GLY A 651 27.99 -27.36 -30.54
C GLY A 651 26.81 -26.42 -30.35
N PHE A 652 26.74 -25.65 -29.26
CA PHE A 652 25.60 -24.80 -28.90
C PHE A 652 25.83 -23.27 -29.02
N GLY A 653 27.00 -22.86 -29.51
CA GLY A 653 27.39 -21.46 -29.73
C GLY A 653 27.69 -20.67 -28.45
N GLY A 654 28.33 -19.51 -28.63
CA GLY A 654 28.55 -18.52 -27.57
C GLY A 654 27.37 -17.56 -27.38
N TYR A 655 27.47 -16.69 -26.37
CA TYR A 655 26.49 -15.62 -26.10
C TYR A 655 27.13 -14.34 -25.60
N GLY A 656 26.46 -13.20 -25.79
CA GLY A 656 26.96 -11.90 -25.38
C GLY A 656 26.46 -11.45 -24.01
N ILE A 657 27.32 -10.83 -23.23
CA ILE A 657 26.97 -10.06 -22.04
C ILE A 657 27.31 -8.59 -22.33
N SER A 658 26.32 -7.70 -22.29
CA SER A 658 26.53 -6.26 -22.53
C SER A 658 26.99 -5.52 -21.28
N SER A 659 26.50 -5.93 -20.12
CA SER A 659 26.96 -5.45 -18.82
C SER A 659 26.78 -6.52 -17.76
N ALA A 660 27.64 -6.51 -16.75
CA ALA A 660 27.53 -7.40 -15.60
C ALA A 660 28.11 -6.71 -14.37
N TYR A 661 27.51 -6.89 -13.20
CA TYR A 661 27.90 -6.17 -12.00
C TYR A 661 27.44 -6.87 -10.72
N VAL A 662 28.12 -6.59 -9.61
CA VAL A 662 27.79 -7.10 -8.27
C VAL A 662 27.45 -5.93 -7.36
N GLY A 663 26.29 -6.01 -6.70
CA GLY A 663 25.82 -4.98 -5.79
C GLY A 663 25.16 -5.55 -4.55
N VAL A 664 24.93 -4.68 -3.58
CA VAL A 664 24.17 -4.98 -2.37
C VAL A 664 22.82 -4.27 -2.42
N GLN A 665 21.78 -4.91 -1.88
CA GLN A 665 20.48 -4.25 -1.77
C GLN A 665 20.49 -3.21 -0.66
N ARG A 666 20.02 -2.00 -0.97
CA ARG A 666 19.69 -0.95 0.02
C ARG A 666 18.31 -0.39 -0.33
N GLY A 667 17.35 -0.66 0.55
CA GLY A 667 15.95 -0.37 0.27
C GLY A 667 15.51 -1.09 -1.01
N ASN A 668 15.00 -0.33 -1.98
CA ASN A 668 14.49 -0.87 -3.24
C ASN A 668 15.53 -0.80 -4.38
N SER A 669 16.81 -0.59 -4.07
CA SER A 669 17.84 -0.34 -5.08
C SER A 669 19.07 -1.20 -4.84
N LEU A 670 19.79 -1.50 -5.93
CA LEU A 670 21.13 -2.09 -5.85
C LEU A 670 22.20 -1.01 -5.88
N ASN A 671 23.17 -1.16 -4.98
CA ASN A 671 24.22 -0.18 -4.75
C ASN A 671 25.59 -0.87 -4.73
N LEU A 672 26.63 -0.11 -5.08
CA LEU A 672 28.02 -0.57 -4.91
C LEU A 672 28.32 -0.87 -3.45
N ARG A 673 29.42 -1.56 -3.16
CA ARG A 673 29.90 -1.65 -1.79
C ARG A 673 30.87 -0.51 -1.46
N GLN A 674 30.81 0.06 -0.25
CA GLN A 674 31.80 1.03 0.22
C GLN A 674 33.19 0.39 0.20
N GLY A 675 34.17 1.09 -0.36
CA GLY A 675 35.52 0.56 -0.58
C GLY A 675 35.65 -0.37 -1.80
N SER A 676 34.58 -0.64 -2.55
CA SER A 676 34.67 -1.39 -3.81
C SER A 676 35.42 -0.58 -4.86
N ASN A 677 36.40 -1.22 -5.52
CA ASN A 677 37.23 -0.61 -6.57
C ASN A 677 36.57 -0.57 -7.97
N ARG A 678 35.23 -0.55 -8.02
CA ARG A 678 34.35 -0.32 -9.19
C ARG A 678 34.02 -1.56 -10.06
N PRO A 679 32.82 -2.17 -9.92
CA PRO A 679 32.19 -2.93 -11.01
C PRO A 679 31.93 -2.00 -12.22
N PRO A 680 31.86 -2.53 -13.44
CA PRO A 680 31.30 -3.83 -13.81
C PRO A 680 32.22 -5.04 -13.57
N ILE A 681 31.62 -6.23 -13.49
CA ILE A 681 32.31 -7.50 -13.75
C ILE A 681 32.98 -7.37 -15.12
N ARG A 682 34.29 -7.63 -15.17
CA ARG A 682 35.08 -7.53 -16.40
C ARG A 682 35.69 -8.87 -16.77
N VAL A 683 35.99 -9.03 -18.04
CA VAL A 683 36.79 -10.14 -18.58
C VAL A 683 37.88 -9.52 -19.44
N ASN A 684 39.14 -9.76 -19.12
CA ASN A 684 40.29 -9.15 -19.81
C ASN A 684 40.16 -7.61 -19.88
N GLY A 685 39.68 -7.00 -18.80
CA GLY A 685 39.47 -5.55 -18.69
C GLY A 685 38.21 -5.00 -19.38
N GLN A 686 37.43 -5.82 -20.08
CA GLN A 686 36.22 -5.39 -20.80
C GLN A 686 34.94 -5.67 -20.01
N SER A 687 34.01 -4.71 -19.98
CA SER A 687 32.71 -4.80 -19.29
C SER A 687 31.61 -5.49 -20.09
N SER A 688 31.82 -5.60 -21.39
CA SER A 688 31.00 -6.38 -22.33
C SER A 688 31.88 -7.47 -22.94
N PHE A 689 31.40 -8.70 -22.99
CA PHE A 689 32.20 -9.84 -23.43
C PHE A 689 31.34 -10.96 -24.02
N THR A 690 31.95 -11.79 -24.86
CA THR A 690 31.34 -13.01 -25.39
C THR A 690 31.72 -14.18 -24.49
N VAL A 691 30.73 -14.93 -24.04
CA VAL A 691 30.92 -16.20 -23.34
C VAL A 691 31.00 -17.32 -24.38
N PRO A 692 32.14 -18.04 -24.49
CA PRO A 692 32.28 -19.15 -25.43
C PRO A 692 31.50 -20.39 -24.97
N GLU A 693 31.39 -21.41 -25.83
CA GLU A 693 30.71 -22.68 -25.54
C GLU A 693 31.22 -23.41 -24.28
N THR A 694 32.49 -23.17 -23.92
CA THR A 694 33.17 -23.73 -22.74
C THR A 694 33.01 -22.89 -21.46
N GLY A 695 32.57 -21.64 -21.60
CA GLY A 695 32.47 -20.65 -20.52
C GLY A 695 33.71 -19.79 -20.33
N ILE A 696 33.60 -18.77 -19.48
CA ILE A 696 34.66 -17.79 -19.19
C ILE A 696 34.60 -17.34 -17.72
N ILE A 697 35.75 -16.96 -17.17
CA ILE A 697 35.87 -16.46 -15.79
C ILE A 697 36.18 -14.96 -15.84
N SER A 698 35.54 -14.19 -14.95
CA SER A 698 35.81 -12.77 -14.80
C SER A 698 37.19 -12.48 -14.22
N ASP A 699 37.66 -11.27 -14.46
CA ASP A 699 38.72 -10.65 -13.68
C ASP A 699 38.32 -10.63 -12.19
N GLU A 700 39.31 -10.55 -11.31
CA GLU A 700 39.11 -10.44 -9.88
C GLU A 700 38.47 -9.10 -9.49
N MET A 701 37.45 -9.14 -8.64
CA MET A 701 36.75 -7.95 -8.17
C MET A 701 36.87 -7.80 -6.66
N ASN A 702 37.23 -6.60 -6.21
CA ASN A 702 37.20 -6.23 -4.80
C ASN A 702 35.80 -5.73 -4.39
N LEU A 703 35.17 -6.42 -3.46
CA LEU A 703 33.85 -6.14 -2.90
C LEU A 703 33.88 -5.14 -1.73
N GLY A 704 35.02 -4.55 -1.39
CA GLY A 704 35.16 -3.62 -0.28
C GLY A 704 35.32 -4.33 1.06
N GLU A 705 34.73 -3.75 2.12
CA GLU A 705 34.80 -4.27 3.49
C GLU A 705 34.26 -5.73 3.58
N SER A 706 34.36 -6.43 4.72
CA SER A 706 33.74 -7.76 4.93
C SER A 706 32.55 -7.60 5.89
N ALA A 707 31.33 -7.94 5.45
CA ALA A 707 30.10 -7.80 6.24
C ALA A 707 29.04 -8.80 5.73
N PRO A 708 28.20 -9.36 6.61
CA PRO A 708 27.10 -10.23 6.20
C PRO A 708 26.03 -9.39 5.49
N VAL A 709 26.01 -9.47 4.17
CA VAL A 709 25.03 -8.81 3.30
C VAL A 709 24.73 -9.68 2.08
N ASP A 710 23.46 -9.73 1.69
CA ASP A 710 23.04 -10.32 0.43
C ASP A 710 23.72 -9.65 -0.76
N LEU A 711 24.31 -10.47 -1.63
CA LEU A 711 24.95 -10.02 -2.87
C LEU A 711 24.05 -10.31 -4.06
N PHE A 712 23.94 -9.34 -4.95
CA PHE A 712 23.17 -9.45 -6.18
C PHE A 712 24.11 -9.31 -7.38
N VAL A 713 24.30 -10.41 -8.09
CA VAL A 713 24.98 -10.40 -9.40
C VAL A 713 23.91 -10.11 -10.45
N THR A 714 24.02 -8.97 -11.14
CA THR A 714 23.10 -8.61 -12.22
C THR A 714 23.87 -8.49 -13.52
N PHE A 715 23.32 -8.99 -14.61
CA PHE A 715 23.93 -8.91 -15.93
C PHE A 715 22.88 -8.86 -17.03
N THR A 716 23.27 -8.32 -18.17
CA THR A 716 22.39 -8.15 -19.33
C THR A 716 22.85 -9.07 -20.45
N LEU A 717 21.99 -10.02 -20.77
CA LEU A 717 22.20 -11.04 -21.78
C LEU A 717 21.77 -10.51 -23.16
N GLY A 718 22.70 -10.49 -24.10
CA GLY A 718 22.48 -10.11 -25.49
C GLY A 718 22.06 -11.28 -26.38
N SER A 719 21.71 -10.98 -27.62
CA SER A 719 21.37 -11.98 -28.64
C SER A 719 22.64 -12.52 -29.34
N PRO A 720 22.75 -13.82 -29.66
CA PRO A 720 21.77 -14.88 -29.38
C PRO A 720 21.65 -15.16 -27.88
N GLY A 721 20.43 -15.40 -27.39
CA GLY A 721 20.10 -15.56 -25.97
C GLY A 721 20.33 -16.97 -25.43
N CYS A 722 20.07 -17.27 -24.16
CA CYS A 722 20.31 -18.61 -23.59
C CYS A 722 19.14 -19.60 -23.72
N PHE A 723 19.46 -20.91 -23.66
CA PHE A 723 18.48 -21.99 -23.72
C PHE A 723 17.76 -22.17 -22.38
N LEU A 724 16.44 -22.35 -22.45
CA LEU A 724 15.62 -22.77 -21.32
C LEU A 724 15.41 -24.28 -21.39
N ARG A 725 15.67 -25.00 -20.30
CA ARG A 725 14.97 -26.27 -20.09
C ARG A 725 13.57 -25.96 -19.60
N PRO A 726 12.54 -26.73 -20.00
CA PRO A 726 11.30 -26.77 -19.24
C PRO A 726 11.70 -27.19 -17.82
N ALA A 727 11.56 -26.28 -16.86
CA ALA A 727 11.49 -26.72 -15.48
C ALA A 727 10.17 -27.49 -15.37
N ASP A 728 10.17 -28.67 -14.75
CA ASP A 728 8.95 -29.45 -14.50
C ASP A 728 7.91 -28.68 -13.65
N ASP A 729 8.26 -27.47 -13.19
CA ASP A 729 7.38 -26.56 -12.48
C ASP A 729 7.65 -25.09 -12.87
N VAL A 730 6.62 -24.40 -13.35
CA VAL A 730 6.60 -22.98 -13.79
C VAL A 730 6.59 -22.02 -12.57
N THR A 731 6.69 -22.53 -11.35
CA THR A 731 6.72 -21.76 -10.10
C THR A 731 8.09 -21.14 -9.76
N ARG A 732 9.16 -21.52 -10.46
CA ARG A 732 10.52 -21.02 -10.18
C ARG A 732 10.70 -19.57 -10.65
N THR A 733 11.05 -18.69 -9.72
CA THR A 733 11.25 -17.25 -9.92
C THR A 733 12.38 -16.94 -10.90
N SER A 734 12.36 -15.74 -11.51
CA SER A 734 13.51 -15.17 -12.25
C SER A 734 14.73 -14.87 -11.36
N THR A 735 14.59 -15.10 -10.06
CA THR A 735 15.66 -15.07 -9.06
C THR A 735 16.22 -16.45 -8.91
N TYR A 736 17.53 -16.58 -9.13
CA TYR A 736 18.27 -17.78 -8.78
C TYR A 736 18.98 -17.53 -7.46
N ALA A 737 18.75 -18.43 -6.49
CA ALA A 737 19.46 -18.45 -5.22
C ALA A 737 20.52 -19.53 -5.25
N ILE A 738 21.74 -19.22 -4.80
CA ILE A 738 22.79 -20.21 -4.57
C ILE A 738 22.82 -20.48 -3.06
N LEU A 739 22.42 -21.69 -2.67
CA LEU A 739 22.45 -22.13 -1.28
C LEU A 739 23.82 -22.78 -0.98
N GLN A 740 24.55 -22.24 0.00
CA GLN A 740 25.80 -22.78 0.55
C GLN A 740 26.94 -22.97 -0.47
N PRO A 741 27.45 -21.88 -1.09
CA PRO A 741 28.61 -21.98 -1.98
C PRO A 741 29.87 -22.37 -1.16
N THR A 742 30.27 -23.64 -1.21
CA THR A 742 31.51 -24.14 -0.59
C THR A 742 32.35 -24.90 -1.63
N GLY A 743 33.69 -24.75 -1.56
CA GLY A 743 34.66 -25.51 -2.37
C GLY A 743 35.80 -24.70 -2.99
N ASP A 744 36.97 -25.31 -3.09
CA ASP A 744 38.07 -24.83 -3.96
C ASP A 744 37.73 -25.09 -5.43
N VAL A 745 38.05 -24.13 -6.31
CA VAL A 745 37.80 -24.22 -7.76
C VAL A 745 39.03 -24.86 -8.42
N PRO A 746 39.02 -26.14 -8.83
CA PRO A 746 40.11 -26.69 -9.65
C PRO A 746 40.18 -25.93 -10.98
N GLU A 747 41.36 -25.78 -11.59
CA GLU A 747 41.52 -25.07 -12.89
C GLU A 747 40.68 -25.70 -14.02
N ASN A 748 40.28 -26.96 -13.86
CA ASN A 748 39.63 -27.82 -14.82
C ASN A 748 38.43 -28.56 -14.17
N TRP A 749 37.24 -27.98 -14.32
CA TRP A 749 35.96 -28.39 -13.72
C TRP A 749 35.33 -29.67 -14.30
N GLN A 750 36.10 -30.74 -14.48
CA GLN A 750 35.57 -31.96 -15.10
C GLN A 750 34.72 -32.84 -14.16
N ASN A 751 34.68 -32.58 -12.85
CA ASN A 751 34.09 -33.53 -11.87
C ASN A 751 33.07 -32.93 -10.87
N LEU A 752 32.35 -31.87 -11.22
CA LEU A 752 31.27 -31.35 -10.37
C LEU A 752 29.90 -31.83 -10.84
N GLU A 753 29.65 -33.13 -10.65
CA GLU A 753 28.35 -33.75 -10.84
C GLU A 753 27.28 -33.21 -9.86
N GLY A 754 27.70 -32.60 -8.74
CA GLY A 754 26.82 -32.06 -7.69
C GLY A 754 26.23 -30.65 -7.92
N VAL A 755 26.73 -29.88 -8.90
CA VAL A 755 26.13 -28.57 -9.26
C VAL A 755 24.88 -28.76 -10.16
N ARG A 756 24.64 -30.00 -10.60
CA ARG A 756 23.44 -30.40 -11.33
C ARG A 756 22.28 -30.51 -10.35
N THR A 757 21.46 -29.46 -10.20
CA THR A 757 19.99 -29.57 -9.95
C THR A 757 19.24 -28.25 -9.74
N SER A 758 19.87 -27.10 -9.51
CA SER A 758 19.12 -25.91 -9.04
C SER A 758 18.75 -24.85 -10.09
N THR A 759 19.42 -24.77 -11.25
CA THR A 759 19.17 -23.69 -12.24
C THR A 759 18.50 -24.20 -13.52
N ALA A 760 17.43 -23.52 -13.96
CA ALA A 760 16.68 -23.84 -15.19
C ALA A 760 17.29 -23.23 -16.47
N LEU A 761 18.39 -22.46 -16.34
CA LEU A 761 19.09 -21.78 -17.43
C LEU A 761 20.38 -22.55 -17.78
N TYR A 762 20.50 -23.07 -19.00
CA TYR A 762 21.57 -24.01 -19.40
C TYR A 762 22.91 -23.33 -19.77
N CYS A 763 23.19 -22.15 -19.23
CA CYS A 763 24.37 -21.36 -19.56
C CYS A 763 24.87 -20.51 -18.39
N ILE A 764 24.33 -20.66 -17.17
CA ILE A 764 24.86 -19.97 -15.99
C ILE A 764 25.12 -21.01 -14.92
N GLY A 765 26.40 -21.29 -14.67
CA GLY A 765 26.87 -22.11 -13.57
C GLY A 765 27.57 -21.20 -12.55
N GLY A 766 27.12 -21.21 -11.29
CA GLY A 766 27.89 -20.66 -10.17
C GLY A 766 29.15 -21.49 -9.95
N ILE A 767 30.27 -20.94 -9.50
CA ILE A 767 30.50 -20.49 -8.12
C ILE A 767 31.45 -19.28 -8.11
N MET A 768 31.20 -18.33 -7.20
CA MET A 768 32.19 -17.31 -6.83
C MET A 768 33.19 -17.95 -5.88
N THR A 769 34.47 -17.99 -6.24
CA THR A 769 35.51 -18.38 -5.28
C THR A 769 35.78 -17.20 -4.36
N PRO A 770 35.61 -17.37 -3.06
CA PRO A 770 36.12 -16.42 -2.09
C PRO A 770 37.66 -16.55 -2.08
N LEU A 771 38.41 -15.52 -2.43
CA LEU A 771 39.87 -15.57 -2.36
C LEU A 771 40.35 -15.11 -0.97
N PRO A 772 41.20 -15.89 -0.27
CA PRO A 772 41.79 -15.46 1.00
C PRO A 772 42.50 -14.12 0.83
N SER A 773 42.47 -13.28 1.87
CA SER A 773 43.12 -11.96 1.86
C SER A 773 44.65 -12.01 1.94
N THR A 774 45.27 -13.15 1.63
CA THR A 774 46.72 -13.38 1.76
C THR A 774 47.43 -13.25 0.43
#